data_AF-A0A815HAX6-F1
#
_entry.id   AF-A0A815HAX6-F1
#
_cell.length_a   1.000
_cell.length_b   1.000
_cell.length_c   1.000
_cell.angle_alpha   90.00
_cell.angle_beta   90.00
_cell.angle_gamma   90.00
#
_symmetry.space_group_name_H-M   'P 1'
#
loop_
_entity.id
_entity.type
_entity.pdbx_description
1 polymer ?
#
loop_
_entity_poly.entity_id
_entity_poly.type
_entity_poly.pdbx_seq_one_letter_code
_entity_poly.pdbx_strand_id
1 'polypeptide(L)'
;MATALNDQISTDFIITATKNQEQWKALNITEGQASYAQERIWFDKQVKSNNGNDERVIYNMPCVYQIQRGQISVERIQSALNLIIAKHSILRTSLKYDQETQYLKQSVNEKPVYSFEISTIENDKKLNEIIEDEKTSDKYFNLEQGQVFRCHLIRRQHDNNDFLIENDLIIFNFYHCINDESSLEIFLQDFKLAYMTDQPQTDHTAFKYIDYSQYERQLDTSKAKEYWTKLLDGYNQDKQLSLPCDYKQLDQQIQQHQTGHCSSTEIQLNRELIKQMLDYSQKMNITMFQLCLSCYYLLLFKLTQEHDLCTGSINDNRDGSELSSMIGTNTLPYRFQLDPYHAFDQLVQQVKQLCVNIAEFAYLPYGDLIQPHEKPWSLLLPYIQILFVFQNFHIEEDIDFGDGISLSRLRNNTDVMRTTKFDLAFKINYIPIKTCLQYTLEYSVDLFKHSTIERILQRFQQLVEQLFNSSFNKQTQPVYELSLILPFERQLLYELNQTHVDYGPEQLKCIHHLFVDRTLAYSQKVSVVLDQQSLTYSELLYYVQLVSIQLIQVYNVKPQQIICQCLERSIEMAIGILSILTCGAVYAPLNPQDPTARLHSLLQDTHSNYVLIHQATREKIPIMGNIDFIDIVHLTRSNTSLLDEDLFLMSSIRTNAEQSAYAIFTSGSTGFPKAVKISLPCYILDDYLQLIPIKQSGELFIDGSGLFLGYLNRPDLTEQVLIDIPCVKHKCYKTGDLCRLDENGLIHFIGRKDFQV
;
A
#
# COMPACT_ATOMS: atom_id res chain seq x y z
N MET A 1 -20.35 -37.02 -3.86
CA MET A 1 -19.18 -37.49 -3.08
C MET A 1 -18.10 -36.41 -2.91
N ALA A 2 -17.92 -35.47 -3.85
CA ALA A 2 -17.04 -34.30 -3.66
C ALA A 2 -17.65 -33.17 -2.78
N THR A 3 -18.97 -33.16 -2.57
CA THR A 3 -19.68 -32.20 -1.70
C THR A 3 -19.55 -32.52 -0.21
N ALA A 4 -19.35 -33.79 0.18
CA ALA A 4 -19.31 -34.20 1.58
C ALA A 4 -17.94 -33.98 2.27
N LEU A 5 -16.89 -33.67 1.48
CA LEU A 5 -15.52 -33.48 1.99
C LEU A 5 -15.14 -32.00 2.22
N ASN A 6 -15.84 -31.05 1.59
CA ASN A 6 -15.66 -29.62 1.89
C ASN A 6 -16.36 -29.20 3.19
N ASP A 7 -17.47 -29.86 3.56
CA ASP A 7 -18.08 -29.69 4.88
C ASP A 7 -17.19 -30.25 6.00
N GLN A 8 -16.30 -31.20 5.69
CA GLN A 8 -15.36 -31.79 6.66
C GLN A 8 -14.22 -30.84 7.08
N ILE A 9 -13.76 -29.95 6.20
CA ILE A 9 -12.70 -28.97 6.53
C ILE A 9 -13.30 -27.72 7.19
N SER A 10 -14.57 -27.43 6.91
CA SER A 10 -15.40 -26.49 7.70
C SER A 10 -15.61 -27.01 9.13
N THR A 11 -15.86 -28.31 9.31
CA THR A 11 -16.08 -28.94 10.64
C THR A 11 -14.82 -29.08 11.49
N ASP A 12 -13.61 -29.04 10.94
CA ASP A 12 -12.41 -29.01 11.79
C ASP A 12 -12.13 -27.61 12.40
N PHE A 13 -12.75 -26.55 11.87
CA PHE A 13 -12.84 -25.25 12.56
C PHE A 13 -13.89 -25.27 13.69
N ILE A 14 -14.85 -26.20 13.63
CA ILE A 14 -15.98 -26.34 14.57
C ILE A 14 -15.55 -26.93 15.93
N ILE A 15 -14.30 -27.42 16.08
CA ILE A 15 -13.88 -28.15 17.28
C ILE A 15 -13.18 -27.27 18.34
N THR A 16 -12.85 -26.00 18.07
CA THR A 16 -12.15 -25.16 19.08
C THR A 16 -13.07 -24.22 19.86
N ALA A 17 -14.28 -23.92 19.36
CA ALA A 17 -15.31 -23.15 20.09
C ALA A 17 -16.25 -24.02 20.95
N THR A 18 -16.04 -25.34 21.04
CA THR A 18 -16.95 -26.28 21.73
C THR A 18 -16.73 -26.42 23.23
N LYS A 19 -15.86 -25.62 23.87
CA LYS A 19 -15.65 -25.73 25.33
C LYS A 19 -16.73 -25.08 26.20
N ASN A 20 -17.69 -24.33 25.64
CA ASN A 20 -18.82 -23.75 26.36
C ASN A 20 -20.18 -24.30 25.87
N GLN A 21 -20.27 -25.58 25.51
CA GLN A 21 -21.54 -26.28 25.27
C GLN A 21 -22.36 -26.54 26.56
N GLU A 22 -22.40 -25.58 27.49
CA GLU A 22 -23.53 -25.53 28.43
C GLU A 22 -24.74 -24.93 27.68
N GLN A 23 -25.51 -25.83 27.08
CA GLN A 23 -26.87 -25.68 26.54
C GLN A 23 -27.43 -24.24 26.48
N TRP A 24 -27.52 -23.68 25.27
CA TRP A 24 -28.31 -22.48 24.97
C TRP A 24 -29.75 -22.65 25.48
N LYS A 25 -30.09 -21.98 26.57
CA LYS A 25 -31.44 -22.03 27.15
C LYS A 25 -32.24 -20.81 26.72
N ALA A 26 -33.39 -21.03 26.09
CA ALA A 26 -34.39 -20.01 25.90
C ALA A 26 -34.81 -19.43 27.27
N LEU A 27 -34.66 -18.12 27.45
CA LEU A 27 -35.00 -17.46 28.72
C LEU A 27 -36.48 -17.12 28.80
N ASN A 28 -37.23 -17.27 27.70
CA ASN A 28 -38.64 -16.90 27.57
C ASN A 28 -38.93 -15.44 28.00
N ILE A 29 -37.95 -14.56 27.82
CA ILE A 29 -38.09 -13.13 28.09
C ILE A 29 -38.61 -12.38 26.86
N THR A 30 -39.22 -11.23 27.11
CA THR A 30 -39.71 -10.28 26.09
C THR A 30 -39.02 -8.92 26.18
N GLU A 31 -38.23 -8.69 27.24
CA GLU A 31 -37.44 -7.47 27.47
C GLU A 31 -36.11 -7.84 28.14
N GLY A 32 -35.05 -7.09 27.84
CA GLY A 32 -33.69 -7.29 28.33
C GLY A 32 -32.73 -6.20 27.84
N GLN A 33 -31.46 -6.30 28.21
CA GLN A 33 -30.43 -5.41 27.69
C GLN A 33 -30.09 -5.75 26.23
N ALA A 34 -29.96 -4.76 25.36
CA ALA A 34 -29.55 -4.96 23.96
C ALA A 34 -28.14 -5.57 23.85
N SER A 35 -27.81 -6.20 22.72
CA SER A 35 -26.44 -6.67 22.46
C SER A 35 -25.46 -5.50 22.34
N TYR A 36 -24.16 -5.76 22.53
CA TYR A 36 -23.15 -4.70 22.36
C TYR A 36 -23.14 -4.15 20.92
N ALA A 37 -23.41 -5.00 19.92
CA ALA A 37 -23.49 -4.60 18.51
C ALA A 37 -24.67 -3.64 18.24
N GLN A 38 -25.86 -3.96 18.76
CA GLN A 38 -27.04 -3.08 18.67
C GLN A 38 -26.80 -1.74 19.36
N GLU A 39 -26.20 -1.80 20.55
CA GLU A 39 -25.91 -0.61 21.35
C GLU A 39 -24.95 0.34 20.61
N ARG A 40 -23.87 -0.19 20.03
CA ARG A 40 -22.93 0.59 19.20
C ARG A 40 -23.61 1.28 18.02
N ILE A 41 -24.41 0.55 17.24
CA ILE A 41 -25.12 1.10 16.07
C ILE A 41 -26.13 2.18 16.49
N TRP A 42 -26.84 1.96 17.59
CA TRP A 42 -27.81 2.92 18.11
C TRP A 42 -27.15 4.22 18.58
N PHE A 43 -26.05 4.13 19.32
CA PHE A 43 -25.33 5.32 19.79
C PHE A 43 -24.64 6.11 18.67
N ASP A 44 -24.11 5.44 17.63
CA ASP A 44 -23.53 6.14 16.46
C ASP A 44 -24.57 7.02 15.75
N LYS A 45 -25.81 6.55 15.66
CA LYS A 45 -26.92 7.37 15.14
C LYS A 45 -27.15 8.63 15.99
N GLN A 46 -27.14 8.49 17.32
CA GLN A 46 -27.48 9.59 18.23
C GLN A 46 -26.43 10.71 18.25
N VAL A 47 -25.14 10.36 18.32
CA VAL A 47 -24.04 11.33 18.43
C VAL A 47 -23.96 12.23 17.19
N LYS A 48 -24.18 11.69 15.99
CA LYS A 48 -24.13 12.46 14.73
C LYS A 48 -25.33 13.40 14.55
N SER A 49 -26.48 13.10 15.16
CA SER A 49 -27.65 14.00 15.11
C SER A 49 -27.44 15.36 15.80
N ASN A 50 -26.52 15.43 16.77
CA ASN A 50 -26.29 16.62 17.59
C ASN A 50 -25.22 17.59 17.02
N ASN A 51 -24.44 17.18 16.00
CA ASN A 51 -23.29 17.96 15.50
C ASN A 51 -23.57 18.82 14.26
N GLY A 52 -24.83 18.95 13.81
CA GLY A 52 -25.24 19.98 12.85
C GLY A 52 -24.76 19.84 11.39
N ASN A 53 -23.96 18.83 11.05
CA ASN A 53 -23.59 18.53 9.67
C ASN A 53 -24.59 17.52 9.06
N ASP A 54 -25.14 17.85 7.90
CA ASP A 54 -26.24 17.15 7.19
C ASP A 54 -25.88 15.74 6.67
N GLU A 55 -24.68 15.23 6.92
CA GLU A 55 -24.22 13.92 6.44
C GLU A 55 -24.42 12.84 7.52
N ARG A 56 -25.67 12.40 7.70
CA ARG A 56 -25.99 11.27 8.57
C ARG A 56 -25.48 9.99 7.91
N VAL A 57 -24.68 9.19 8.63
CA VAL A 57 -24.42 7.80 8.23
C VAL A 57 -25.70 7.02 8.53
N ILE A 58 -26.39 6.60 7.46
CA ILE A 58 -27.68 5.95 7.58
C ILE A 58 -27.49 4.44 7.48
N TYR A 59 -28.01 3.75 8.49
CA TYR A 59 -27.86 2.32 8.71
C TYR A 59 -28.94 1.50 7.99
N ASN A 60 -29.54 2.07 6.94
CA ASN A 60 -30.52 1.36 6.15
C ASN A 60 -29.81 0.38 5.22
N MET A 61 -30.33 -0.82 5.10
CA MET A 61 -29.83 -1.90 4.25
C MET A 61 -30.92 -2.31 3.25
N PRO A 62 -31.17 -1.51 2.19
CA PRO A 62 -32.12 -1.88 1.15
C PRO A 62 -31.52 -2.96 0.24
N CYS A 63 -32.14 -4.14 0.25
CA CYS A 63 -31.82 -5.24 -0.65
C CYS A 63 -32.83 -5.23 -1.82
N VAL A 64 -32.36 -4.94 -3.03
CA VAL A 64 -33.20 -4.77 -4.22
C VAL A 64 -33.20 -6.03 -5.07
N TYR A 65 -34.38 -6.58 -5.32
CA TYR A 65 -34.59 -7.76 -6.15
C TYR A 65 -35.44 -7.42 -7.36
N GLN A 66 -35.02 -7.86 -8.54
CA GLN A 66 -35.79 -7.76 -9.78
C GLN A 66 -36.45 -9.10 -10.10
N ILE A 67 -37.71 -9.07 -10.56
CA ILE A 67 -38.37 -10.26 -11.08
C ILE A 67 -37.77 -10.58 -12.45
N GLN A 68 -37.09 -11.72 -12.53
CA GLN A 68 -36.50 -12.23 -13.77
C GLN A 68 -37.53 -12.97 -14.62
N ARG A 69 -38.39 -13.78 -13.97
CA ARG A 69 -39.39 -14.62 -14.64
C ARG A 69 -40.63 -14.77 -13.77
N GLY A 70 -41.78 -14.92 -14.44
CA GLY A 70 -43.04 -15.26 -13.81
C GLY A 70 -43.83 -14.05 -13.27
N GLN A 71 -44.91 -14.35 -12.54
CA GLN A 71 -45.78 -13.36 -11.91
C GLN A 71 -45.87 -13.63 -10.42
N ILE A 72 -45.69 -12.59 -9.60
CA ILE A 72 -45.68 -12.69 -8.14
C ILE A 72 -46.88 -11.93 -7.59
N SER A 73 -47.73 -12.61 -6.81
CA SER A 73 -48.92 -12.00 -6.21
C SER A 73 -48.52 -11.09 -5.06
N VAL A 74 -49.02 -9.85 -5.09
CA VAL A 74 -48.78 -8.85 -4.04
C VAL A 74 -49.38 -9.29 -2.70
N GLU A 75 -50.57 -9.89 -2.73
CA GLU A 75 -51.24 -10.43 -1.54
C GLU A 75 -50.43 -11.57 -0.91
N ARG A 76 -49.88 -12.47 -1.73
CA ARG A 76 -49.03 -13.57 -1.23
C ARG A 76 -47.71 -13.05 -0.65
N ILE A 77 -47.11 -11.99 -1.21
CA ILE A 77 -45.94 -11.34 -0.60
C ILE A 77 -46.30 -10.86 0.81
N GLN A 78 -47.43 -10.16 0.95
CA GLN A 78 -47.84 -9.61 2.23
C GLN A 78 -48.18 -10.73 3.26
N SER A 79 -48.84 -11.81 2.83
CA SER A 79 -49.07 -13.00 3.66
C SER A 79 -47.75 -13.61 4.14
N ALA A 80 -46.82 -13.86 3.22
CA ALA A 80 -45.51 -14.43 3.53
C ALA A 80 -44.73 -13.56 4.53
N LEU A 81 -44.69 -12.24 4.33
CA LEU A 81 -44.04 -11.31 5.27
C LEU A 81 -44.66 -11.39 6.67
N ASN A 82 -45.98 -11.45 6.79
CA ASN A 82 -46.64 -11.59 8.09
C ASN A 82 -46.23 -12.89 8.81
N LEU A 83 -46.08 -14.00 8.08
CA LEU A 83 -45.62 -15.28 8.64
C LEU A 83 -44.17 -15.21 9.13
N ILE A 84 -43.28 -14.60 8.34
CA ILE A 84 -41.85 -14.49 8.64
C ILE A 84 -41.60 -13.55 9.81
N ILE A 85 -42.27 -12.40 9.86
CA ILE A 85 -42.14 -11.44 10.95
C ILE A 85 -42.73 -12.03 12.25
N ALA A 86 -43.77 -12.86 12.15
CA ALA A 86 -44.26 -13.62 13.30
C ALA A 86 -43.22 -14.64 13.80
N LYS A 87 -42.59 -15.40 12.89
CA LYS A 87 -41.53 -16.39 13.17
C LYS A 87 -40.31 -15.73 13.82
N HIS A 88 -39.80 -14.65 13.23
CA HIS A 88 -38.54 -14.02 13.61
C HIS A 88 -38.75 -12.82 14.54
N SER A 89 -38.62 -13.05 15.85
CA SER A 89 -38.80 -12.02 16.88
C SER A 89 -37.91 -10.77 16.69
N ILE A 90 -36.75 -10.91 16.05
CA ILE A 90 -35.82 -9.81 15.76
C ILE A 90 -36.42 -8.76 14.81
N LEU A 91 -37.31 -9.15 13.90
CA LEU A 91 -38.05 -8.24 13.01
C LEU A 91 -39.16 -7.45 13.73
N ARG A 92 -39.39 -7.74 15.02
CA ARG A 92 -40.35 -7.05 15.90
C ARG A 92 -39.66 -6.41 17.10
N THR A 93 -38.35 -6.23 17.03
CA THR A 93 -37.55 -5.71 18.13
C THR A 93 -37.65 -4.18 18.21
N SER A 94 -37.93 -3.68 19.41
CA SER A 94 -37.83 -2.26 19.75
C SER A 94 -36.58 -2.02 20.61
N LEU A 95 -35.89 -0.91 20.36
CA LEU A 95 -34.71 -0.47 21.09
C LEU A 95 -34.96 0.90 21.73
N LYS A 96 -34.85 0.98 23.05
CA LYS A 96 -35.08 2.22 23.81
C LYS A 96 -34.02 2.41 24.88
N TYR A 97 -33.42 3.59 24.93
CA TYR A 97 -32.46 3.91 25.98
C TYR A 97 -33.17 4.15 27.30
N ASP A 98 -32.74 3.47 28.35
CA ASP A 98 -33.27 3.65 29.70
C ASP A 98 -32.36 4.59 30.50
N GLN A 99 -32.90 5.73 30.90
CA GLN A 99 -32.17 6.72 31.70
C GLN A 99 -31.90 6.25 33.13
N GLU A 100 -32.71 5.36 33.70
CA GLU A 100 -32.48 4.88 35.06
C GLU A 100 -31.34 3.87 35.11
N THR A 101 -31.34 2.91 34.19
CA THR A 101 -30.34 1.85 34.15
C THR A 101 -29.11 2.18 33.32
N GLN A 102 -29.14 3.27 32.55
CA GLN A 102 -28.06 3.77 31.69
C GLN A 102 -27.63 2.80 30.57
N TYR A 103 -28.50 1.87 30.17
CA TYR A 103 -28.24 0.95 29.05
C TYR A 103 -29.38 0.94 28.04
N LEU A 104 -29.07 0.50 26.80
CA LEU A 104 -30.07 0.29 25.77
C LEU A 104 -30.91 -0.96 26.07
N LYS A 105 -32.23 -0.81 26.22
CA LYS A 105 -33.17 -1.92 26.36
C LYS A 105 -33.64 -2.42 25.00
N GLN A 106 -33.65 -3.74 24.84
CA GLN A 106 -34.31 -4.45 23.76
C GLN A 106 -35.64 -5.03 24.28
N SER A 107 -36.70 -4.90 23.49
CA SER A 107 -37.99 -5.57 23.73
C SER A 107 -38.56 -6.16 22.44
N VAL A 108 -39.36 -7.23 22.55
CA VAL A 108 -40.03 -7.87 21.41
C VAL A 108 -41.51 -7.53 21.42
N ASN A 109 -41.97 -6.80 20.40
CA ASN A 109 -43.37 -6.41 20.27
C ASN A 109 -44.24 -7.62 19.88
N GLU A 110 -45.42 -7.77 20.49
CA GLU A 110 -46.35 -8.86 20.13
C GLU A 110 -46.83 -8.77 18.67
N LYS A 111 -47.11 -7.56 18.20
CA LYS A 111 -47.59 -7.31 16.83
C LYS A 111 -46.45 -6.79 15.94
N PRO A 112 -46.41 -7.21 14.67
CA PRO A 112 -45.47 -6.66 13.70
C PRO A 112 -45.77 -5.18 13.42
N VAL A 113 -44.73 -4.34 13.38
CA VAL A 113 -44.82 -2.94 12.96
C VAL A 113 -43.81 -2.74 11.82
N TYR A 114 -44.29 -2.80 10.58
CA TYR A 114 -43.46 -2.58 9.39
C TYR A 114 -44.20 -1.76 8.35
N SER A 115 -43.44 -1.07 7.50
CA SER A 115 -44.00 -0.35 6.36
C SER A 115 -44.10 -1.25 5.14
N PHE A 116 -45.23 -1.21 4.45
CA PHE A 116 -45.45 -1.88 3.17
C PHE A 116 -45.95 -0.86 2.15
N GLU A 117 -45.13 -0.57 1.14
CA GLU A 117 -45.41 0.47 0.14
C GLU A 117 -45.40 -0.12 -1.26
N ILE A 118 -46.25 0.42 -2.14
CA ILE A 118 -46.29 0.08 -3.56
C ILE A 118 -46.17 1.38 -4.34
N SER A 119 -45.18 1.47 -5.21
CA SER A 119 -45.01 2.60 -6.12
C SER A 119 -44.97 2.15 -7.58
N THR A 120 -45.21 3.10 -8.48
CA THR A 120 -45.07 2.90 -9.92
C THR A 120 -44.02 3.88 -10.44
N ILE A 121 -43.10 3.39 -11.26
CA ILE A 121 -42.03 4.18 -11.86
C ILE A 121 -42.19 4.24 -13.37
N GLU A 122 -41.79 5.39 -13.93
CA GLU A 122 -41.81 5.62 -15.37
C GLU A 122 -40.47 5.30 -16.04
N ASN A 123 -39.37 5.37 -15.29
CA ASN A 123 -38.02 5.17 -15.81
C ASN A 123 -37.02 4.83 -14.68
N ASP A 124 -35.81 4.42 -15.08
CA ASP A 124 -34.75 4.05 -14.15
C ASP A 124 -34.20 5.23 -13.33
N LYS A 125 -34.37 6.48 -13.81
CA LYS A 125 -34.00 7.65 -13.00
C LYS A 125 -34.84 7.72 -11.73
N LYS A 126 -36.15 7.46 -11.85
CA LYS A 126 -37.04 7.42 -10.68
C LYS A 126 -36.73 6.25 -9.75
N LEU A 127 -36.36 5.10 -10.32
CA LEU A 127 -35.89 3.96 -9.54
C LEU A 127 -34.67 4.34 -8.68
N ASN A 128 -33.67 4.99 -9.28
CA ASN A 128 -32.49 5.43 -8.57
C ASN A 128 -32.82 6.43 -7.45
N GLU A 129 -33.75 7.36 -7.68
CA GLU A 129 -34.24 8.28 -6.64
C GLU A 129 -34.91 7.54 -5.47
N ILE A 130 -35.69 6.48 -5.75
CA ILE A 130 -36.34 5.67 -4.71
C ILE A 130 -35.30 4.88 -3.91
N ILE A 131 -34.40 4.17 -4.59
CA ILE A 131 -33.34 3.39 -3.93
C ILE A 131 -32.46 4.30 -3.07
N GLU A 132 -32.18 5.50 -3.56
CA GLU A 132 -31.46 6.51 -2.79
C GLU A 132 -32.21 6.94 -1.54
N ASP A 133 -33.51 7.22 -1.62
CA ASP A 133 -34.33 7.58 -0.46
C ASP A 133 -34.45 6.41 0.53
N GLU A 134 -34.54 5.16 0.06
CA GLU A 134 -34.49 3.96 0.90
C GLU A 134 -33.17 3.84 1.68
N LYS A 135 -32.03 4.23 1.06
CA LYS A 135 -30.71 4.24 1.70
C LYS A 135 -30.51 5.39 2.67
N THR A 136 -31.06 6.56 2.37
CA THR A 136 -30.68 7.83 3.02
C THR A 136 -31.80 8.52 3.78
N SER A 137 -32.96 7.88 3.95
CA SER A 137 -34.02 8.47 4.74
C SER A 137 -34.13 7.87 6.14
N ASP A 138 -34.13 8.75 7.14
CA ASP A 138 -34.46 8.39 8.53
C ASP A 138 -35.96 8.25 8.78
N LYS A 139 -36.83 8.63 7.83
CA LYS A 139 -38.29 8.67 8.04
C LYS A 139 -38.93 7.28 8.13
N TYR A 140 -38.23 6.24 7.66
CA TYR A 140 -38.78 4.90 7.50
C TYR A 140 -38.60 3.99 8.72
N PHE A 141 -37.63 4.29 9.58
CA PHE A 141 -37.28 3.45 10.71
C PHE A 141 -37.42 4.20 12.03
N ASN A 142 -38.20 3.62 12.94
CA ASN A 142 -38.35 4.08 14.31
C ASN A 142 -38.07 2.91 15.26
N LEU A 143 -36.82 2.85 15.73
CA LEU A 143 -36.34 1.76 16.57
C LEU A 143 -37.07 1.68 17.92
N GLU A 144 -37.54 2.80 18.47
CA GLU A 144 -38.28 2.80 19.74
C GLU A 144 -39.68 2.18 19.60
N GLN A 145 -40.26 2.24 18.40
CA GLN A 145 -41.58 1.68 18.10
C GLN A 145 -41.51 0.28 17.45
N GLY A 146 -40.30 -0.24 17.23
CA GLY A 146 -40.08 -1.53 16.56
C GLY A 146 -40.27 -1.52 15.05
N GLN A 147 -40.25 -0.33 14.41
CA GLN A 147 -40.21 -0.18 12.96
C GLN A 147 -38.77 -0.39 12.49
N VAL A 148 -38.37 -1.65 12.38
CA VAL A 148 -37.00 -2.07 12.04
C VAL A 148 -36.88 -2.72 10.65
N PHE A 149 -38.01 -2.95 9.97
CA PHE A 149 -38.12 -3.56 8.65
C PHE A 149 -39.14 -2.82 7.78
N ARG A 150 -38.91 -2.81 6.47
CA ARG A 150 -39.79 -2.23 5.46
C ARG A 150 -39.73 -3.04 4.17
N CYS A 151 -40.86 -3.16 3.49
CA CYS A 151 -40.95 -3.72 2.15
C CYS A 151 -41.55 -2.68 1.18
N HIS A 152 -40.90 -2.50 0.03
CA HIS A 152 -41.35 -1.59 -1.01
C HIS A 152 -41.39 -2.32 -2.36
N LEU A 153 -42.59 -2.42 -2.93
CA LEU A 153 -42.81 -3.00 -4.25
C LEU A 153 -42.82 -1.90 -5.29
N ILE A 154 -42.05 -2.07 -6.37
CA ILE A 154 -41.91 -1.08 -7.43
C ILE A 154 -42.38 -1.69 -8.76
N ARG A 155 -43.40 -1.09 -9.34
CA ARG A 155 -43.96 -1.49 -10.64
C ARG A 155 -43.42 -0.61 -11.76
N ARG A 156 -42.98 -1.21 -12.86
CA ARG A 156 -42.72 -0.49 -14.11
C ARG A 156 -44.04 -0.38 -14.87
N GLN A 157 -44.44 0.84 -15.24
CA GLN A 157 -45.75 1.20 -15.83
C GLN A 157 -46.52 0.03 -16.49
N HIS A 158 -47.45 -0.56 -15.74
CA HIS A 158 -48.44 -1.53 -16.22
C HIS A 158 -49.75 -1.40 -15.42
N ASP A 159 -50.85 -1.88 -16.00
CA ASP A 159 -52.21 -1.74 -15.44
C ASP A 159 -52.59 -2.85 -14.44
N ASN A 160 -51.67 -3.78 -14.11
CA ASN A 160 -51.99 -4.94 -13.28
C ASN A 160 -51.71 -4.66 -11.79
N ASN A 161 -52.76 -4.42 -11.00
CA ASN A 161 -52.60 -4.05 -9.60
C ASN A 161 -52.35 -5.22 -8.64
N ASP A 162 -52.58 -6.46 -9.06
CA ASP A 162 -52.58 -7.61 -8.14
C ASP A 162 -51.27 -8.41 -8.22
N PHE A 163 -50.49 -8.22 -9.27
CA PHE A 163 -49.26 -8.96 -9.54
C PHE A 163 -48.09 -8.03 -9.86
N LEU A 164 -46.91 -8.43 -9.43
CA LEU A 164 -45.65 -7.98 -9.98
C LEU A 164 -45.25 -8.91 -11.13
N ILE A 165 -44.69 -8.34 -12.19
CA ILE A 165 -44.30 -9.06 -13.42
C ILE A 165 -42.81 -8.89 -13.71
N GLU A 166 -42.32 -9.50 -14.79
CA GLU A 166 -40.94 -9.37 -15.23
C GLU A 166 -40.46 -7.91 -15.26
N ASN A 167 -39.29 -7.65 -14.68
CA ASN A 167 -38.65 -6.35 -14.46
C ASN A 167 -39.22 -5.46 -13.35
N ASP A 168 -40.34 -5.82 -12.72
CA ASP A 168 -40.75 -5.19 -11.45
C ASP A 168 -39.77 -5.55 -10.33
N LEU A 169 -39.80 -4.78 -9.25
CA LEU A 169 -38.81 -4.87 -8.19
C LEU A 169 -39.43 -4.99 -6.81
N ILE A 170 -38.69 -5.64 -5.92
CA ILE A 170 -39.00 -5.80 -4.51
C ILE A 170 -37.79 -5.27 -3.73
N ILE A 171 -38.01 -4.31 -2.84
CA ILE A 171 -36.99 -3.85 -1.90
C ILE A 171 -37.34 -4.38 -0.52
N PHE A 172 -36.43 -5.16 0.07
CA PHE A 172 -36.45 -5.50 1.48
C PHE A 172 -35.45 -4.60 2.20
N ASN A 173 -35.93 -3.64 2.99
CA ASN A 173 -35.08 -2.69 3.68
C ASN A 173 -35.06 -2.98 5.18
N PHE A 174 -33.87 -3.26 5.69
CA PHE A 174 -33.63 -3.56 7.10
C PHE A 174 -32.84 -2.43 7.74
N TYR A 175 -33.09 -2.17 9.01
CA TYR A 175 -32.16 -1.36 9.78
C TYR A 175 -30.98 -2.24 10.27
N HIS A 176 -29.73 -1.84 10.04
CA HIS A 176 -28.55 -2.69 10.21
C HIS A 176 -28.40 -3.32 11.62
N CYS A 177 -28.97 -2.74 12.67
CA CYS A 177 -28.91 -3.33 14.02
C CYS A 177 -29.73 -4.63 14.17
N ILE A 178 -30.54 -5.00 13.19
CA ILE A 178 -31.39 -6.20 13.20
C ILE A 178 -31.14 -7.11 11.99
N ASN A 179 -30.17 -6.81 11.13
CA ASN A 179 -29.87 -7.62 9.94
C ASN A 179 -28.41 -7.46 9.51
N ASP A 180 -27.86 -8.53 8.95
CA ASP A 180 -26.59 -8.55 8.23
C ASP A 180 -26.73 -9.45 6.98
N GLU A 181 -25.65 -9.63 6.20
CA GLU A 181 -25.70 -10.40 4.95
C GLU A 181 -26.00 -11.89 5.18
N SER A 182 -25.49 -12.48 6.26
CA SER A 182 -25.76 -13.88 6.60
C SER A 182 -27.22 -14.07 7.08
N SER A 183 -27.79 -13.07 7.77
CA SER A 183 -29.21 -13.05 8.17
C SER A 183 -30.16 -12.81 7.00
N LEU A 184 -29.73 -12.08 5.98
CA LEU A 184 -30.47 -11.90 4.74
C LEU A 184 -30.71 -13.25 4.06
N GLU A 185 -29.71 -14.13 3.98
CA GLU A 185 -29.87 -15.46 3.37
C GLU A 185 -30.98 -16.28 4.05
N ILE A 186 -30.99 -16.29 5.40
CA ILE A 186 -32.02 -16.97 6.20
C ILE A 186 -33.40 -16.37 5.94
N PHE A 187 -33.50 -15.03 5.92
CA PHE A 187 -34.74 -14.32 5.63
C PHE A 187 -35.30 -14.71 4.25
N LEU A 188 -34.45 -14.76 3.22
CA LEU A 188 -34.87 -15.08 1.85
C LEU A 188 -35.32 -16.54 1.70
N GLN A 189 -34.65 -17.48 2.36
CA GLN A 189 -35.05 -18.90 2.37
C GLN A 189 -36.44 -19.07 3.02
N ASP A 190 -36.64 -18.45 4.17
CA ASP A 190 -37.93 -18.46 4.86
C ASP A 190 -39.02 -17.73 4.08
N PHE A 191 -38.66 -16.62 3.41
CA PHE A 191 -39.57 -15.89 2.54
C PHE A 191 -40.04 -16.73 1.36
N LYS A 192 -39.11 -17.42 0.70
CA LYS A 192 -39.43 -18.35 -0.38
C LYS A 192 -40.40 -19.42 0.10
N LEU A 193 -40.11 -20.07 1.23
CA LEU A 193 -40.96 -21.15 1.74
C LEU A 193 -42.37 -20.65 2.13
N ALA A 194 -42.44 -19.54 2.86
CA ALA A 194 -43.70 -18.94 3.29
C ALA A 194 -44.55 -18.50 2.09
N TYR A 195 -43.92 -17.92 1.07
CA TYR A 195 -44.60 -17.53 -0.16
C TYR A 195 -45.17 -18.75 -0.90
N MET A 196 -44.41 -19.85 -1.01
CA MET A 196 -44.82 -21.04 -1.75
C MET A 196 -45.93 -21.83 -1.04
N THR A 197 -45.83 -21.99 0.29
CA THR A 197 -46.64 -22.95 1.04
C THR A 197 -47.71 -22.34 1.93
N ASP A 198 -47.70 -21.01 2.12
CA ASP A 198 -48.53 -20.29 3.11
C ASP A 198 -48.36 -20.85 4.54
N GLN A 199 -47.20 -21.45 4.81
CA GLN A 199 -46.78 -21.97 6.10
C GLN A 199 -45.38 -21.45 6.43
N PRO A 200 -45.12 -20.98 7.67
CA PRO A 200 -43.76 -20.76 8.12
C PRO A 200 -43.08 -22.14 8.31
N GLN A 201 -41.77 -22.22 8.09
CA GLN A 201 -41.01 -23.42 8.46
C GLN A 201 -41.25 -23.72 9.94
N THR A 202 -41.64 -24.95 10.28
CA THR A 202 -42.10 -25.34 11.64
C THR A 202 -40.99 -25.49 12.67
N ASP A 203 -39.72 -25.38 12.27
CA ASP A 203 -38.59 -25.36 13.19
C ASP A 203 -38.52 -24.00 13.88
N HIS A 204 -39.40 -23.79 14.86
CA HIS A 204 -39.24 -22.71 15.82
C HIS A 204 -37.93 -22.94 16.58
N THR A 205 -36.94 -22.10 16.33
CA THR A 205 -35.83 -21.98 17.29
C THR A 205 -36.43 -21.41 18.57
N ALA A 206 -36.47 -22.21 19.64
CA ALA A 206 -36.90 -21.75 20.95
C ALA A 206 -36.04 -20.56 21.45
N PHE A 207 -34.84 -20.42 20.88
CA PHE A 207 -33.83 -19.41 21.19
C PHE A 207 -34.03 -18.15 20.33
N LYS A 208 -34.23 -16.99 20.99
CA LYS A 208 -34.43 -15.67 20.38
C LYS A 208 -33.16 -14.83 20.47
N TYR A 209 -33.05 -13.78 19.65
CA TYR A 209 -31.91 -12.85 19.73
C TYR A 209 -31.73 -12.20 21.10
N ILE A 210 -32.83 -11.91 21.78
CA ILE A 210 -32.78 -11.36 23.13
C ILE A 210 -32.13 -12.33 24.14
N ASP A 211 -32.27 -13.64 23.94
CA ASP A 211 -31.63 -14.64 24.81
C ASP A 211 -30.10 -14.57 24.65
N TYR A 212 -29.61 -14.43 23.42
CA TYR A 212 -28.18 -14.20 23.14
C TYR A 212 -27.68 -12.90 23.74
N SER A 213 -28.43 -11.80 23.60
CA SER A 213 -28.00 -10.51 24.18
C SER A 213 -27.82 -10.60 25.70
N GLN A 214 -28.66 -11.36 26.41
CA GLN A 214 -28.49 -11.55 27.86
C GLN A 214 -27.31 -12.44 28.19
N TYR A 215 -27.11 -13.50 27.40
CA TYR A 215 -25.95 -14.38 27.54
C TYR A 215 -24.64 -13.61 27.35
N GLU A 216 -24.54 -12.82 26.27
CA GLU A 216 -23.37 -11.98 25.96
C GLU A 216 -22.99 -11.04 27.12
N ARG A 217 -23.99 -10.47 27.81
CA ARG A 217 -23.79 -9.57 28.96
C ARG A 217 -23.30 -10.29 30.22
N GLN A 218 -23.43 -11.62 30.30
CA GLN A 218 -23.01 -12.42 31.44
C GLN A 218 -21.67 -13.12 31.24
N LEU A 219 -21.06 -13.01 30.05
CA LEU A 219 -19.78 -13.65 29.74
C LEU A 219 -18.64 -13.07 30.60
N ASP A 220 -17.81 -13.96 31.15
CA ASP A 220 -16.54 -13.56 31.74
C ASP A 220 -15.57 -13.12 30.63
N THR A 221 -15.29 -11.83 30.59
CA THR A 221 -14.41 -11.21 29.59
C THR A 221 -12.95 -11.13 30.01
N SER A 222 -12.59 -11.61 31.21
CA SER A 222 -11.25 -11.39 31.78
C SER A 222 -10.12 -11.94 30.91
N LYS A 223 -10.26 -13.18 30.42
CA LYS A 223 -9.27 -13.82 29.53
C LYS A 223 -9.18 -13.14 28.17
N ALA A 224 -10.33 -12.76 27.61
CA ALA A 224 -10.35 -12.02 26.35
C ALA A 224 -9.64 -10.66 26.51
N LYS A 225 -9.91 -9.92 27.59
CA LYS A 225 -9.22 -8.65 27.89
C LYS A 225 -7.71 -8.82 27.96
N GLU A 226 -7.21 -9.86 28.62
CA GLU A 226 -5.78 -10.17 28.67
C GLU A 226 -5.20 -10.44 27.27
N TYR A 227 -5.86 -11.29 26.48
CA TYR A 227 -5.45 -11.59 25.10
C TYR A 227 -5.39 -10.32 24.23
N TRP A 228 -6.47 -9.54 24.21
CA TRP A 228 -6.57 -8.35 23.38
C TRP A 228 -5.58 -7.25 23.79
N THR A 229 -5.39 -7.06 25.11
CA THR A 229 -4.35 -6.15 25.62
C THR A 229 -2.98 -6.55 25.09
N LYS A 230 -2.65 -7.85 25.12
CA LYS A 230 -1.39 -8.36 24.61
C LYS A 230 -1.26 -8.25 23.09
N LEU A 231 -2.32 -8.54 22.34
CA LEU A 231 -2.31 -8.45 20.88
C LEU A 231 -2.09 -7.01 20.41
N LEU A 232 -2.71 -6.04 21.06
CA LEU A 232 -2.68 -4.63 20.68
C LEU A 232 -1.53 -3.85 21.35
N ASP A 233 -0.76 -4.47 22.24
CA ASP A 233 0.34 -3.82 22.97
C ASP A 233 1.38 -3.17 22.04
N GLY A 234 1.63 -1.89 22.25
CA GLY A 234 2.56 -1.11 21.42
C GLY A 234 2.08 -0.78 20.01
N TYR A 235 0.85 -1.14 19.61
CA TYR A 235 0.27 -0.63 18.37
C TYR A 235 -0.15 0.83 18.57
N ASN A 236 0.34 1.74 17.73
CA ASN A 236 -0.04 3.14 17.82
C ASN A 236 -1.37 3.36 17.07
N GLN A 237 -2.46 3.49 17.82
CA GLN A 237 -3.79 3.75 17.29
C GLN A 237 -3.91 5.12 16.56
N ASP A 238 -3.03 6.08 16.87
CA ASP A 238 -3.01 7.38 16.20
C ASP A 238 -2.20 7.33 14.89
N LYS A 239 -1.43 6.26 14.66
CA LYS A 239 -0.64 6.08 13.45
C LYS A 239 -1.49 5.38 12.39
N GLN A 240 -1.83 6.12 11.36
CA GLN A 240 -2.45 5.56 10.16
C GLN A 240 -1.40 4.87 9.28
N LEU A 241 -1.84 3.81 8.60
CA LEU A 241 -1.06 3.17 7.54
C LEU A 241 -0.80 4.17 6.41
N SER A 242 0.41 4.13 5.88
CA SER A 242 0.87 5.00 4.79
C SER A 242 0.29 4.55 3.43
N LEU A 243 -1.04 4.59 3.29
CA LEU A 243 -1.75 4.22 2.06
C LEU A 243 -1.42 5.18 0.90
N PRO A 244 -1.45 4.71 -0.36
CA PRO A 244 -1.15 5.53 -1.54
C PRO A 244 -2.34 6.45 -1.92
N CYS A 245 -2.74 7.33 -1.01
CA CYS A 245 -3.83 8.29 -1.23
C CYS A 245 -3.44 9.34 -2.30
N ASP A 246 -4.39 9.74 -3.14
CA ASP A 246 -4.17 10.77 -4.17
C ASP A 246 -4.34 12.19 -3.62
N TYR A 247 -5.18 12.33 -2.60
CA TYR A 247 -5.48 13.61 -1.97
C TYR A 247 -4.93 13.62 -0.55
N LYS A 248 -4.39 14.76 -0.12
CA LYS A 248 -3.99 14.93 1.27
C LYS A 248 -5.24 14.80 2.13
N GLN A 249 -5.15 14.03 3.21
CA GLN A 249 -6.09 14.19 4.32
C GLN A 249 -6.09 15.67 4.68
N LEU A 250 -7.24 16.32 4.51
CA LEU A 250 -7.42 17.66 5.05
C LEU A 250 -7.01 17.62 6.53
N ASP A 251 -6.29 18.66 6.94
CA ASP A 251 -5.72 18.85 8.27
C ASP A 251 -6.62 18.30 9.39
N GLN A 252 -5.98 17.89 10.49
CA GLN A 252 -6.49 17.25 11.73
C GLN A 252 -7.90 17.64 12.22
N GLN A 253 -8.51 18.72 11.73
CA GLN A 253 -9.92 19.05 11.94
C GLN A 253 -10.92 18.09 11.26
N ILE A 254 -10.54 17.35 10.20
CA ILE A 254 -11.42 16.32 9.58
C ILE A 254 -11.44 14.99 10.34
N GLN A 255 -10.59 14.81 11.36
CA GLN A 255 -10.62 13.60 12.22
C GLN A 255 -11.96 13.37 12.94
N GLN A 256 -12.89 14.33 12.90
CA GLN A 256 -14.24 14.20 13.46
C GLN A 256 -15.24 13.53 12.48
N HIS A 257 -14.88 13.29 11.21
CA HIS A 257 -15.74 12.73 10.16
C HIS A 257 -15.07 11.53 9.49
N GLN A 258 -15.19 10.35 10.11
CA GLN A 258 -14.52 9.11 9.67
C GLN A 258 -15.37 8.25 8.70
N THR A 259 -16.02 8.76 7.66
CA THR A 259 -15.42 8.95 6.32
C THR A 259 -16.52 9.36 5.33
N GLY A 260 -16.12 9.93 4.18
CA GLY A 260 -17.00 10.61 3.24
C GLY A 260 -17.49 9.76 2.08
N HIS A 261 -17.52 10.34 0.88
CA HIS A 261 -18.23 9.76 -0.26
C HIS A 261 -17.59 8.43 -0.70
N CYS A 262 -18.42 7.40 -0.93
CA CYS A 262 -17.95 6.06 -1.25
C CYS A 262 -18.14 5.73 -2.74
N SER A 263 -17.17 5.00 -3.29
CA SER A 263 -17.26 4.31 -4.57
C SER A 263 -16.65 2.91 -4.42
N SER A 264 -16.94 2.04 -5.38
CA SER A 264 -16.37 0.70 -5.42
C SER A 264 -15.83 0.34 -6.80
N THR A 265 -14.86 -0.57 -6.83
CA THR A 265 -14.30 -1.16 -8.05
C THR A 265 -14.06 -2.64 -7.81
N GLU A 266 -14.27 -3.48 -8.80
CA GLU A 266 -14.20 -4.94 -8.67
C GLU A 266 -13.36 -5.61 -9.76
N ILE A 267 -12.81 -6.78 -9.42
CA ILE A 267 -12.19 -7.73 -10.36
C ILE A 267 -12.60 -9.15 -9.99
N GLN A 268 -12.58 -10.04 -10.99
CA GLN A 268 -12.81 -11.48 -10.79
C GLN A 268 -11.55 -12.26 -11.14
N LEU A 269 -11.13 -13.17 -10.26
CA LEU A 269 -10.02 -14.08 -10.59
C LEU A 269 -10.43 -15.13 -11.61
N ASN A 270 -9.44 -15.52 -12.43
CA ASN A 270 -9.62 -16.62 -13.34
C ASN A 270 -9.83 -17.96 -12.57
N ARG A 271 -10.59 -18.88 -13.17
CA ARG A 271 -10.97 -20.15 -12.53
C ARG A 271 -9.79 -21.06 -12.21
N GLU A 272 -8.74 -21.01 -13.02
CA GLU A 272 -7.55 -21.86 -12.84
C GLU A 272 -6.79 -21.46 -11.57
N LEU A 273 -6.60 -20.16 -11.35
CA LEU A 273 -5.96 -19.62 -10.16
C LEU A 273 -6.79 -19.92 -8.90
N ILE A 274 -8.12 -19.79 -8.97
CA ILE A 274 -9.02 -20.15 -7.86
C ILE A 274 -8.84 -21.63 -7.48
N LYS A 275 -8.72 -22.52 -8.48
CA LYS A 275 -8.47 -23.95 -8.23
C LYS A 275 -7.12 -24.18 -7.56
N GLN A 276 -6.06 -23.51 -8.01
CA GLN A 276 -4.74 -23.59 -7.39
C GLN A 276 -4.74 -23.09 -5.94
N MET A 277 -5.48 -22.02 -5.66
CA MET A 277 -5.70 -21.51 -4.30
C MET A 277 -6.45 -22.52 -3.43
N LEU A 278 -7.46 -23.21 -3.98
CA LEU A 278 -8.20 -24.26 -3.27
C LEU A 278 -7.31 -25.46 -2.96
N ASP A 279 -6.57 -25.96 -3.93
CA ASP A 279 -5.66 -27.10 -3.76
C ASP A 279 -4.57 -26.77 -2.71
N TYR A 280 -4.06 -25.54 -2.72
CA TYR A 280 -3.12 -25.07 -1.71
C TYR A 280 -3.76 -24.95 -0.32
N SER A 281 -4.98 -24.41 -0.24
CA SER A 281 -5.70 -24.28 1.02
C SER A 281 -5.91 -25.65 1.68
N GLN A 282 -6.30 -26.66 0.89
CA GLN A 282 -6.41 -28.05 1.34
C GLN A 282 -5.06 -28.62 1.78
N LYS A 283 -4.00 -28.43 0.99
CA LYS A 283 -2.66 -28.93 1.32
C LYS A 283 -2.11 -28.34 2.63
N MET A 284 -2.34 -27.05 2.88
CA MET A 284 -1.87 -26.35 4.07
C MET A 284 -2.81 -26.49 5.27
N ASN A 285 -3.95 -27.16 5.09
CA ASN A 285 -5.02 -27.28 6.07
C ASN A 285 -5.46 -25.89 6.60
N ILE A 286 -5.84 -25.00 5.69
CA ILE A 286 -6.31 -23.63 5.95
C ILE A 286 -7.61 -23.35 5.21
N THR A 287 -8.33 -22.32 5.64
CA THR A 287 -9.54 -21.85 4.94
C THR A 287 -9.19 -20.85 3.83
N MET A 288 -10.11 -20.67 2.88
CA MET A 288 -9.95 -19.65 1.83
C MET A 288 -9.87 -18.23 2.42
N PHE A 289 -10.57 -17.97 3.53
CA PHE A 289 -10.44 -16.73 4.30
C PHE A 289 -9.00 -16.49 4.76
N GLN A 290 -8.37 -17.47 5.42
CA GLN A 290 -7.00 -17.37 5.93
C GLN A 290 -5.99 -17.16 4.79
N LEU A 291 -6.17 -17.86 3.67
CA LEU A 291 -5.34 -17.68 2.49
C LEU A 291 -5.48 -16.26 1.91
N CYS A 292 -6.71 -15.79 1.70
CA CYS A 292 -6.96 -14.46 1.15
C CYS A 292 -6.46 -13.35 2.08
N LEU A 293 -6.65 -13.51 3.40
CA LEU A 293 -6.13 -12.59 4.41
C LEU A 293 -4.59 -12.54 4.39
N SER A 294 -3.93 -13.68 4.18
CA SER A 294 -2.46 -13.76 4.02
C SER A 294 -1.99 -12.99 2.78
N CYS A 295 -2.66 -13.16 1.64
CA CYS A 295 -2.38 -12.39 0.43
C CYS A 295 -2.63 -10.89 0.64
N TYR A 296 -3.67 -10.54 1.39
CA TYR A 296 -4.01 -9.15 1.71
C TYR A 296 -2.97 -8.48 2.61
N TYR A 297 -2.48 -9.14 3.67
CA TYR A 297 -1.38 -8.59 4.47
C TYR A 297 -0.13 -8.36 3.65
N LEU A 298 0.18 -9.27 2.74
CA LEU A 298 1.31 -9.11 1.84
C LEU A 298 1.14 -7.91 0.90
N LEU A 299 -0.08 -7.71 0.36
CA LEU A 299 -0.41 -6.51 -0.42
C LEU A 299 -0.20 -5.24 0.42
N LEU A 300 -0.71 -5.20 1.65
CA LEU A 300 -0.58 -4.04 2.54
C LEU A 300 0.88 -3.72 2.85
N PHE A 301 1.69 -4.72 3.20
CA PHE A 301 3.13 -4.56 3.38
C PHE A 301 3.77 -3.99 2.12
N LYS A 302 3.45 -4.53 0.94
CA LYS A 302 4.06 -4.07 -0.31
C LYS A 302 3.63 -2.66 -0.73
N LEU A 303 2.43 -2.23 -0.36
CA LEU A 303 1.94 -0.87 -0.63
C LEU A 303 2.53 0.15 0.34
N THR A 304 2.64 -0.20 1.62
CA THR A 304 2.96 0.74 2.71
C THR A 304 4.42 0.67 3.18
N GLN A 305 5.11 -0.44 2.91
CA GLN A 305 6.41 -0.82 3.48
C GLN A 305 6.40 -0.92 5.02
N GLU A 306 5.21 -1.08 5.62
CA GLU A 306 5.05 -1.22 7.07
C GLU A 306 4.96 -2.69 7.48
N HIS A 307 5.63 -3.03 8.58
CA HIS A 307 5.67 -4.39 9.14
C HIS A 307 4.54 -4.67 10.13
N ASP A 308 4.14 -3.67 10.91
CA ASP A 308 3.10 -3.80 11.93
C ASP A 308 1.76 -3.37 11.35
N LEU A 309 1.01 -4.33 10.83
CA LEU A 309 -0.20 -4.11 10.05
C LEU A 309 -1.41 -4.38 10.93
N CYS A 310 -2.42 -3.50 10.90
CA CYS A 310 -3.71 -3.77 11.52
C CYS A 310 -4.85 -3.48 10.54
N THR A 311 -5.76 -4.43 10.42
CA THR A 311 -6.98 -4.32 9.62
C THR A 311 -8.16 -4.76 10.47
N GLY A 312 -9.35 -4.27 10.17
CA GLY A 312 -10.58 -4.81 10.76
C GLY A 312 -11.06 -6.01 9.97
N SER A 313 -11.57 -7.04 10.63
CA SER A 313 -12.37 -8.05 9.95
C SER A 313 -13.65 -8.32 10.72
N ILE A 314 -14.64 -8.82 9.98
CA ILE A 314 -15.92 -9.23 10.54
C ILE A 314 -15.79 -10.68 11.00
N ASN A 315 -16.22 -10.95 12.23
CA ASN A 315 -16.44 -12.29 12.74
C ASN A 315 -17.93 -12.46 13.05
N ASP A 316 -18.53 -13.49 12.47
CA ASP A 316 -19.96 -13.74 12.56
C ASP A 316 -20.37 -14.27 13.96
N ASN A 317 -19.44 -14.83 14.76
CA ASN A 317 -19.73 -15.38 16.09
C ASN A 317 -20.92 -16.39 16.13
N ARG A 318 -21.16 -17.12 15.03
CA ARG A 318 -22.31 -18.04 14.88
C ARG A 318 -22.02 -19.51 15.19
N ASP A 319 -21.00 -19.80 16.00
CA ASP A 319 -20.58 -21.17 16.27
C ASP A 319 -21.59 -21.93 17.16
N GLY A 320 -22.40 -22.79 16.53
CA GLY A 320 -23.38 -23.67 17.18
C GLY A 320 -24.63 -23.85 16.32
N SER A 321 -25.23 -25.05 16.31
CA SER A 321 -26.44 -25.33 15.52
C SER A 321 -27.59 -24.36 15.82
N GLU A 322 -27.75 -23.94 17.09
CA GLU A 322 -28.79 -22.99 17.49
C GLU A 322 -28.47 -21.52 17.12
N LEU A 323 -27.19 -21.13 17.08
CA LEU A 323 -26.73 -19.77 16.74
C LEU A 323 -26.70 -19.49 15.22
N SER A 324 -26.67 -20.55 14.39
CA SER A 324 -26.64 -20.44 12.93
C SER A 324 -27.79 -19.59 12.35
N SER A 325 -28.91 -19.49 13.09
CA SER A 325 -30.11 -18.72 12.71
C SER A 325 -30.12 -17.27 13.21
N MET A 326 -29.08 -16.81 13.90
CA MET A 326 -29.07 -15.53 14.61
C MET A 326 -28.49 -14.37 13.79
N ILE A 327 -28.70 -13.15 14.29
CA ILE A 327 -28.38 -11.92 13.56
C ILE A 327 -27.34 -11.09 14.32
N GLY A 328 -26.22 -10.74 13.70
CA GLY A 328 -25.22 -9.87 14.33
C GLY A 328 -23.79 -10.23 13.92
N THR A 329 -22.94 -9.21 13.88
CA THR A 329 -21.52 -9.32 13.54
C THR A 329 -20.67 -8.49 14.49
N ASN A 330 -19.47 -8.98 14.83
CA ASN A 330 -18.48 -8.19 15.56
C ASN A 330 -17.35 -7.76 14.60
N THR A 331 -16.96 -6.49 14.66
CA THR A 331 -15.82 -5.98 13.89
C THR A 331 -14.62 -5.95 14.82
N LEU A 332 -13.60 -6.75 14.54
CA LEU A 332 -12.45 -6.93 15.43
C LEU A 332 -11.14 -6.53 14.74
N PRO A 333 -10.14 -6.03 15.49
CA PRO A 333 -8.84 -5.72 14.92
C PRO A 333 -8.03 -7.00 14.72
N TYR A 334 -7.49 -7.18 13.53
CA TYR A 334 -6.54 -8.22 13.17
C TYR A 334 -5.19 -7.52 13.00
N ARG A 335 -4.38 -7.52 14.06
CA ARG A 335 -3.01 -7.02 14.03
C ARG A 335 -2.05 -8.16 13.70
N PHE A 336 -1.16 -7.92 12.77
CA PHE A 336 -0.18 -8.88 12.30
C PHE A 336 1.16 -8.20 12.06
N GLN A 337 2.22 -8.76 12.65
CA GLN A 337 3.59 -8.37 12.34
C GLN A 337 4.12 -9.22 11.20
N LEU A 338 4.26 -8.61 10.02
CA LEU A 338 4.79 -9.26 8.84
C LEU A 338 6.32 -9.17 8.81
N ASP A 339 6.95 -10.34 8.79
CA ASP A 339 8.38 -10.46 8.50
C ASP A 339 8.58 -10.77 7.00
N PRO A 340 9.21 -9.87 6.24
CA PRO A 340 9.41 -9.97 4.80
C PRO A 340 10.33 -11.14 4.38
N TYR A 341 11.20 -11.60 5.28
CA TYR A 341 12.17 -12.65 5.01
C TYR A 341 11.56 -14.05 5.12
N HIS A 342 10.37 -14.18 5.71
CA HIS A 342 9.66 -15.45 5.74
C HIS A 342 9.21 -15.87 4.34
N ALA A 343 9.17 -17.19 4.15
CA ALA A 343 8.50 -17.78 3.01
C ALA A 343 6.98 -17.70 3.17
N PHE A 344 6.24 -17.76 2.06
CA PHE A 344 4.79 -17.61 2.09
C PHE A 344 4.09 -18.67 2.95
N ASP A 345 4.56 -19.93 2.94
CA ASP A 345 4.01 -21.00 3.77
C ASP A 345 4.11 -20.68 5.28
N GLN A 346 5.18 -20.01 5.71
CA GLN A 346 5.35 -19.60 7.11
C GLN A 346 4.38 -18.46 7.49
N LEU A 347 4.25 -17.45 6.62
CA LEU A 347 3.33 -16.34 6.80
C LEU A 347 1.88 -16.86 6.94
N VAL A 348 1.48 -17.77 6.05
CA VAL A 348 0.14 -18.37 6.05
C VAL A 348 -0.15 -19.13 7.35
N GLN A 349 0.82 -19.86 7.90
CA GLN A 349 0.65 -20.54 9.19
C GLN A 349 0.53 -19.56 10.36
N GLN A 350 1.25 -18.44 10.34
CA GLN A 350 1.12 -17.40 11.35
C GLN A 350 -0.26 -16.71 11.29
N VAL A 351 -0.74 -16.40 10.07
CA VAL A 351 -2.09 -15.84 9.86
C VAL A 351 -3.16 -16.84 10.29
N LYS A 352 -2.98 -18.14 10.00
CA LYS A 352 -3.87 -19.19 10.52
C LYS A 352 -3.96 -19.14 12.05
N GLN A 353 -2.83 -19.09 12.75
CA GLN A 353 -2.80 -19.04 14.21
C GLN A 353 -3.43 -17.75 14.75
N LEU A 354 -3.19 -16.60 14.10
CA LEU A 354 -3.85 -15.34 14.43
C LEU A 354 -5.38 -15.46 14.36
N CYS A 355 -5.90 -16.01 13.25
CA CYS A 355 -7.34 -16.19 13.07
C CYS A 355 -7.94 -17.13 14.13
N VAL A 356 -7.25 -18.23 14.47
CA VAL A 356 -7.69 -19.16 15.54
C VAL A 356 -7.75 -18.46 16.89
N ASN A 357 -6.71 -17.71 17.24
CA ASN A 357 -6.65 -17.00 18.52
C ASN A 357 -7.72 -15.89 18.60
N ILE A 358 -7.93 -15.13 17.52
CA ILE A 358 -8.98 -14.10 17.48
C ILE A 358 -10.35 -14.74 17.62
N ALA A 359 -10.63 -15.84 16.92
CA ALA A 359 -11.91 -16.54 17.02
C ALA A 359 -12.22 -16.98 18.46
N GLU A 360 -11.22 -17.48 19.19
CA GLU A 360 -11.37 -17.88 20.60
C GLU A 360 -11.83 -16.73 21.51
N PHE A 361 -11.44 -15.49 21.21
CA PHE A 361 -11.73 -14.31 22.04
C PHE A 361 -12.63 -13.25 21.36
N ALA A 362 -13.33 -13.65 20.29
CA ALA A 362 -14.15 -12.74 19.46
C ALA A 362 -15.43 -12.25 20.15
N TYR A 363 -15.78 -12.80 21.31
CA TYR A 363 -16.92 -12.39 22.14
C TYR A 363 -16.66 -11.12 22.95
N LEU A 364 -15.44 -10.57 22.96
CA LEU A 364 -15.19 -9.29 23.63
C LEU A 364 -15.82 -8.14 22.85
N PRO A 365 -16.62 -7.27 23.49
CA PRO A 365 -17.17 -6.08 22.85
C PRO A 365 -16.06 -5.12 22.42
N TYR A 366 -16.19 -4.52 21.25
CA TYR A 366 -15.16 -3.59 20.77
C TYR A 366 -14.93 -2.39 21.72
N GLY A 367 -15.99 -1.89 22.37
CA GLY A 367 -15.85 -0.81 23.35
C GLY A 367 -14.94 -1.15 24.54
N ASP A 368 -14.83 -2.43 24.88
CA ASP A 368 -13.93 -2.92 25.94
C ASP A 368 -12.47 -3.07 25.47
N LEU A 369 -12.19 -2.94 24.16
CA LEU A 369 -10.83 -2.88 23.61
C LEU A 369 -10.19 -1.49 23.74
N ILE A 370 -11.00 -0.47 23.99
CA ILE A 370 -10.58 0.95 24.04
C ILE A 370 -10.30 1.35 25.49
N GLN A 371 -9.35 2.26 25.74
CA GLN A 371 -9.03 2.71 27.09
C GLN A 371 -10.21 3.45 27.76
N PRO A 372 -10.42 3.32 29.10
CA PRO A 372 -11.57 3.90 29.82
C PRO A 372 -11.70 5.42 29.78
N HIS A 373 -10.64 6.13 29.37
CA HIS A 373 -10.61 7.60 29.30
C HIS A 373 -11.20 8.16 28.00
N GLU A 374 -11.35 7.31 26.99
CA GLU A 374 -12.22 7.57 25.86
C GLU A 374 -13.62 7.09 26.25
N LYS A 375 -14.68 7.88 25.98
CA LYS A 375 -16.03 7.47 26.35
C LYS A 375 -16.29 6.06 25.79
N PRO A 376 -16.95 5.13 26.53
CA PRO A 376 -17.25 3.77 26.03
C PRO A 376 -18.11 3.74 24.75
N TRP A 377 -18.60 4.90 24.31
CA TRP A 377 -19.35 5.17 23.10
C TRP A 377 -18.53 5.88 22.01
N SER A 378 -17.19 5.89 22.11
CA SER A 378 -16.31 6.44 21.09
C SER A 378 -16.63 5.79 19.74
N LEU A 379 -17.01 6.62 18.76
CA LEU A 379 -17.48 6.20 17.44
C LEU A 379 -16.35 5.70 16.53
N LEU A 380 -15.12 5.97 16.93
CA LEU A 380 -13.93 5.64 16.16
C LEU A 380 -13.59 4.19 16.47
N LEU A 381 -13.24 3.42 15.44
CA LEU A 381 -12.56 2.14 15.62
C LEU A 381 -11.07 2.45 15.55
N PRO A 382 -10.40 2.87 16.64
CA PRO A 382 -9.09 3.53 16.56
C PRO A 382 -7.99 2.58 16.05
N TYR A 383 -8.22 1.26 16.14
CA TYR A 383 -7.33 0.24 15.58
C TYR A 383 -7.65 -0.14 14.12
N ILE A 384 -8.72 0.38 13.53
CA ILE A 384 -9.26 -0.07 12.24
C ILE A 384 -9.44 1.12 11.30
N GLN A 385 -8.40 1.40 10.53
CA GLN A 385 -8.44 2.34 9.41
C GLN A 385 -9.03 1.71 8.13
N ILE A 386 -8.73 0.43 7.92
CA ILE A 386 -9.09 -0.35 6.73
C ILE A 386 -9.79 -1.63 7.15
N LEU A 387 -10.73 -2.08 6.31
CA LEU A 387 -11.52 -3.27 6.57
C LEU A 387 -11.18 -4.38 5.57
N PHE A 388 -11.15 -5.63 6.03
CA PHE A 388 -11.09 -6.84 5.23
C PHE A 388 -12.36 -7.65 5.50
N VAL A 389 -13.09 -8.03 4.45
CA VAL A 389 -14.32 -8.81 4.56
C VAL A 389 -14.26 -9.97 3.59
N PHE A 390 -14.59 -11.16 4.07
CA PHE A 390 -14.71 -12.35 3.24
C PHE A 390 -16.08 -12.95 3.45
N GLN A 391 -16.83 -13.12 2.36
CA GLN A 391 -18.17 -13.68 2.35
C GLN A 391 -18.18 -14.95 1.51
N ASN A 392 -18.69 -16.02 2.12
CA ASN A 392 -18.89 -17.30 1.47
C ASN A 392 -20.38 -17.47 1.18
N PHE A 393 -20.76 -17.35 -0.10
CA PHE A 393 -22.15 -17.51 -0.50
C PHE A 393 -22.45 -18.97 -0.81
N HIS A 394 -23.36 -19.55 -0.04
CA HIS A 394 -23.76 -20.96 -0.19
C HIS A 394 -24.80 -21.18 -1.30
N ILE A 395 -25.50 -20.12 -1.72
CA ILE A 395 -26.56 -20.14 -2.74
C ILE A 395 -26.30 -19.02 -3.76
N GLU A 396 -26.87 -19.15 -4.96
CA GLU A 396 -27.06 -17.98 -5.82
C GLU A 396 -27.95 -16.97 -5.08
N GLU A 397 -27.56 -15.70 -5.03
CA GLU A 397 -28.44 -14.65 -4.45
C GLU A 397 -29.76 -14.48 -5.22
N ASP A 398 -29.84 -15.10 -6.39
CA ASP A 398 -31.06 -15.25 -7.15
C ASP A 398 -31.98 -16.27 -6.48
N ILE A 399 -33.21 -15.88 -6.21
CA ILE A 399 -34.20 -16.73 -5.56
C ILE A 399 -35.06 -17.37 -6.64
N ASP A 400 -34.87 -18.66 -6.88
CA ASP A 400 -35.79 -19.46 -7.70
C ASP A 400 -36.90 -20.01 -6.80
N PHE A 401 -38.14 -19.60 -7.01
CA PHE A 401 -39.30 -20.11 -6.27
C PHE A 401 -39.83 -21.42 -6.84
N GLY A 402 -39.28 -21.93 -7.94
CA GLY A 402 -39.94 -22.98 -8.71
C GLY A 402 -41.16 -22.43 -9.48
N ASP A 403 -41.83 -23.31 -10.23
CA ASP A 403 -43.02 -22.98 -11.04
C ASP A 403 -42.84 -21.81 -12.04
N GLY A 404 -41.58 -21.53 -12.43
CA GLY A 404 -41.25 -20.48 -13.39
C GLY A 404 -41.12 -19.07 -12.80
N ILE A 405 -41.09 -18.92 -11.47
CA ILE A 405 -40.90 -17.65 -10.78
C ILE A 405 -39.46 -17.53 -10.28
N SER A 406 -38.75 -16.47 -10.66
CA SER A 406 -37.40 -16.20 -10.14
C SER A 406 -37.13 -14.73 -9.91
N LEU A 407 -36.37 -14.43 -8.85
CA LEU A 407 -35.86 -13.10 -8.50
C LEU A 407 -34.35 -13.05 -8.67
N SER A 408 -33.81 -11.90 -9.08
CA SER A 408 -32.36 -11.64 -9.08
C SER A 408 -32.01 -10.41 -8.25
N ARG A 409 -30.97 -10.49 -7.43
CA ARG A 409 -30.46 -9.32 -6.68
C ARG A 409 -29.81 -8.33 -7.66
N LEU A 410 -30.23 -7.07 -7.62
CA LEU A 410 -29.56 -6.00 -8.36
C LEU A 410 -28.37 -5.49 -7.57
N ARG A 411 -27.16 -5.66 -8.12
CA ARG A 411 -25.90 -5.17 -7.53
C ARG A 411 -25.38 -3.87 -8.15
N ASN A 412 -25.68 -3.63 -9.44
CA ASN A 412 -25.12 -2.50 -10.19
C ASN A 412 -25.80 -1.17 -9.81
N ASN A 413 -25.03 -0.19 -9.32
CA ASN A 413 -25.46 1.13 -8.82
C ASN A 413 -26.38 1.13 -7.58
N THR A 414 -26.98 0.00 -7.23
CA THR A 414 -27.97 -0.13 -6.15
C THR A 414 -27.37 -0.52 -4.81
N ASP A 415 -26.16 -1.10 -4.76
CA ASP A 415 -25.47 -1.47 -3.51
C ASP A 415 -24.36 -0.49 -3.09
N VAL A 416 -23.99 0.47 -3.95
CA VAL A 416 -22.95 1.47 -3.60
C VAL A 416 -23.49 2.35 -2.46
N MET A 417 -22.88 2.23 -1.27
CA MET A 417 -23.18 3.12 -0.16
C MET A 417 -22.75 4.54 -0.53
N ARG A 418 -23.49 5.58 -0.13
CA ARG A 418 -23.04 6.97 -0.35
C ARG A 418 -21.83 7.33 0.48
N THR A 419 -21.71 6.72 1.65
CA THR A 419 -20.66 7.02 2.63
C THR A 419 -20.00 5.73 3.07
N THR A 420 -18.69 5.75 3.24
CA THR A 420 -17.95 4.65 3.88
C THR A 420 -17.75 4.97 5.36
N LYS A 421 -17.18 4.03 6.14
CA LYS A 421 -16.65 4.25 7.50
C LYS A 421 -15.13 4.04 7.60
N PHE A 422 -14.54 3.61 6.50
CA PHE A 422 -13.15 3.20 6.41
C PHE A 422 -12.53 3.86 5.19
N ASP A 423 -11.24 4.17 5.25
CA ASP A 423 -10.51 4.72 4.10
C ASP A 423 -10.60 3.76 2.90
N LEU A 424 -10.51 2.45 3.21
CA LEU A 424 -10.56 1.35 2.26
C LEU A 424 -11.23 0.12 2.91
N ALA A 425 -12.14 -0.54 2.21
CA ALA A 425 -12.67 -1.85 2.56
C ALA A 425 -12.44 -2.86 1.43
N PHE A 426 -11.69 -3.92 1.72
CA PHE A 426 -11.35 -5.01 0.83
C PHE A 426 -12.35 -6.16 1.03
N LYS A 427 -13.30 -6.30 0.12
CA LYS A 427 -14.37 -7.29 0.18
C LYS A 427 -14.11 -8.43 -0.80
N ILE A 428 -14.33 -9.66 -0.35
CA ILE A 428 -14.11 -10.87 -1.13
C ILE A 428 -15.39 -11.69 -1.12
N ASN A 429 -15.98 -11.88 -2.30
CA ASN A 429 -17.16 -12.71 -2.49
C ASN A 429 -16.74 -14.04 -3.11
N TYR A 430 -16.87 -15.12 -2.34
CA TYR A 430 -16.58 -16.48 -2.78
C TYR A 430 -17.88 -17.26 -3.01
N ILE A 431 -18.05 -17.82 -4.21
CA ILE A 431 -19.16 -18.69 -4.58
C ILE A 431 -18.58 -20.05 -4.98
N PRO A 432 -18.52 -21.04 -4.06
CA PRO A 432 -17.87 -22.32 -4.30
C PRO A 432 -18.44 -23.07 -5.51
N ILE A 433 -19.78 -23.11 -5.63
CA ILE A 433 -20.50 -23.86 -6.67
C ILE A 433 -20.13 -23.37 -8.08
N LYS A 434 -19.85 -22.07 -8.23
CA LYS A 434 -19.45 -21.45 -9.50
C LYS A 434 -17.93 -21.38 -9.69
N THR A 435 -17.15 -21.79 -8.69
CA THR A 435 -15.70 -21.52 -8.63
C THR A 435 -15.42 -20.04 -8.94
N CYS A 436 -16.16 -19.16 -8.27
CA CYS A 436 -16.07 -17.72 -8.46
C CYS A 436 -15.48 -17.08 -7.21
N LEU A 437 -14.47 -16.22 -7.40
CA LEU A 437 -13.87 -15.42 -6.35
C LEU A 437 -13.72 -13.99 -6.90
N GLN A 438 -14.52 -13.08 -6.36
CA GLN A 438 -14.58 -11.68 -6.78
C GLN A 438 -14.05 -10.79 -5.67
N TYR A 439 -13.15 -9.89 -6.02
CA TYR A 439 -12.58 -8.90 -5.11
C TYR A 439 -13.16 -7.54 -5.42
N THR A 440 -13.61 -6.84 -4.39
CA THR A 440 -14.16 -5.49 -4.48
C THR A 440 -13.42 -4.60 -3.51
N LEU A 441 -12.91 -3.47 -3.99
CA LEU A 441 -12.43 -2.39 -3.14
C LEU A 441 -13.50 -1.32 -3.06
N GLU A 442 -14.03 -1.10 -1.86
CA GLU A 442 -14.80 0.10 -1.52
C GLU A 442 -13.86 1.12 -0.90
N TYR A 443 -14.01 2.39 -1.28
CA TYR A 443 -13.05 3.42 -0.91
C TYR A 443 -13.69 4.79 -0.80
N SER A 444 -13.06 5.66 0.00
CA SER A 444 -13.40 7.08 0.07
C SER A 444 -12.88 7.81 -1.17
N VAL A 445 -13.77 8.39 -1.98
CA VAL A 445 -13.38 9.21 -3.15
C VAL A 445 -12.73 10.53 -2.76
N ASP A 446 -12.87 10.92 -1.48
CA ASP A 446 -12.18 12.08 -0.90
C ASP A 446 -10.68 11.79 -0.68
N LEU A 447 -10.26 10.51 -0.72
CA LEU A 447 -8.88 10.08 -0.53
C LEU A 447 -8.26 9.47 -1.80
N PHE A 448 -9.05 8.73 -2.59
CA PHE A 448 -8.55 7.94 -3.71
C PHE A 448 -9.24 8.29 -5.04
N LYS A 449 -8.46 8.34 -6.12
CA LYS A 449 -8.98 8.29 -7.48
C LYS A 449 -9.31 6.86 -7.87
N HIS A 450 -10.32 6.70 -8.73
CA HIS A 450 -10.67 5.41 -9.32
C HIS A 450 -9.46 4.68 -9.93
N SER A 451 -8.63 5.39 -10.69
CA SER A 451 -7.43 4.83 -11.33
C SER A 451 -6.41 4.25 -10.33
N THR A 452 -6.35 4.79 -9.12
CA THR A 452 -5.44 4.31 -8.07
C THR A 452 -5.95 3.00 -7.49
N ILE A 453 -7.27 2.91 -7.26
CA ILE A 453 -7.93 1.69 -6.77
C ILE A 453 -7.86 0.58 -7.81
N GLU A 454 -8.09 0.88 -9.10
CA GLU A 454 -7.89 -0.06 -10.19
C GLU A 454 -6.47 -0.63 -10.20
N ARG A 455 -5.45 0.23 -10.04
CA ARG A 455 -4.05 -0.22 -9.96
C ARG A 455 -3.83 -1.10 -8.72
N ILE A 456 -4.41 -0.80 -7.57
CA ILE A 456 -4.31 -1.67 -6.37
C ILE A 456 -4.90 -3.06 -6.65
N LEU A 457 -6.07 -3.14 -7.29
CA LEU A 457 -6.68 -4.42 -7.68
C LEU A 457 -5.81 -5.19 -8.68
N GLN A 458 -5.28 -4.51 -9.70
CA GLN A 458 -4.36 -5.13 -10.67
C GLN A 458 -3.10 -5.66 -9.98
N ARG A 459 -2.54 -4.89 -9.04
CA ARG A 459 -1.38 -5.31 -8.23
C ARG A 459 -1.70 -6.53 -7.37
N PHE A 460 -2.88 -6.56 -6.75
CA PHE A 460 -3.32 -7.72 -5.97
C PHE A 460 -3.48 -8.96 -6.85
N GLN A 461 -4.12 -8.83 -8.01
CA GLN A 461 -4.22 -9.92 -8.98
C GLN A 461 -2.83 -10.45 -9.38
N GLN A 462 -1.92 -9.55 -9.77
CA GLN A 462 -0.55 -9.92 -10.15
C GLN A 462 0.22 -10.58 -8.99
N LEU A 463 0.01 -10.13 -7.76
CA LEU A 463 0.62 -10.71 -6.56
C LEU A 463 0.16 -12.16 -6.35
N VAL A 464 -1.16 -12.41 -6.43
CA VAL A 464 -1.72 -13.76 -6.32
C VAL A 464 -1.25 -14.64 -7.48
N GLU A 465 -1.24 -14.13 -8.72
CA GLU A 465 -0.71 -14.85 -9.88
C GLU A 465 0.77 -15.25 -9.71
N GLN A 466 1.61 -14.34 -9.19
CA GLN A 466 3.02 -14.65 -8.88
C GLN A 466 3.16 -15.71 -7.79
N LEU A 467 2.39 -15.58 -6.71
CA LEU A 467 2.41 -16.53 -5.60
C LEU A 467 2.11 -17.95 -6.06
N PHE A 468 1.13 -18.12 -6.95
CA PHE A 468 0.68 -19.43 -7.44
C PHE A 468 1.36 -19.88 -8.74
N ASN A 469 2.23 -19.06 -9.32
CA ASN A 469 3.12 -19.46 -10.40
C ASN A 469 4.06 -20.60 -9.94
N SER A 470 4.39 -21.52 -10.85
CA SER A 470 5.29 -22.65 -10.57
C SER A 470 6.74 -22.23 -10.28
N SER A 471 7.14 -21.03 -10.68
CA SER A 471 8.49 -20.49 -10.44
C SER A 471 8.72 -19.97 -9.02
N PHE A 472 7.66 -19.59 -8.28
CA PHE A 472 7.78 -19.07 -6.92
C PHE A 472 7.72 -20.21 -5.89
N ASN A 473 8.82 -20.39 -5.15
CA ASN A 473 8.88 -21.43 -4.12
C ASN A 473 8.35 -20.92 -2.77
N LYS A 474 7.09 -21.24 -2.48
CA LYS A 474 6.36 -20.82 -1.27
C LYS A 474 6.99 -21.33 0.04
N GLN A 475 7.89 -22.31 0.01
CA GLN A 475 8.56 -22.87 1.20
C GLN A 475 9.87 -22.20 1.55
N THR A 476 10.58 -21.64 0.57
CA THR A 476 11.96 -21.16 0.78
C THR A 476 12.18 -19.74 0.29
N GLN A 477 11.40 -19.27 -0.67
CA GLN A 477 11.58 -17.96 -1.27
C GLN A 477 10.89 -16.90 -0.40
N PRO A 478 11.60 -15.83 0.00
CA PRO A 478 11.06 -14.80 0.88
C PRO A 478 9.99 -13.96 0.16
N VAL A 479 8.97 -13.53 0.90
CA VAL A 479 7.83 -12.80 0.32
C VAL A 479 8.20 -11.38 -0.17
N TYR A 480 9.32 -10.80 0.30
CA TYR A 480 9.79 -9.53 -0.23
C TYR A 480 10.24 -9.60 -1.70
N GLU A 481 10.54 -10.77 -2.26
CA GLU A 481 10.94 -10.86 -3.67
C GLU A 481 9.76 -10.67 -4.64
N LEU A 482 8.52 -10.73 -4.15
CA LEU A 482 7.32 -10.52 -4.97
C LEU A 482 7.22 -9.06 -5.41
N SER A 483 6.96 -8.85 -6.71
CA SER A 483 6.93 -7.52 -7.31
C SER A 483 5.51 -7.02 -7.47
N LEU A 484 5.26 -5.75 -7.13
CA LEU A 484 4.00 -5.09 -7.45
C LEU A 484 4.03 -4.37 -8.80
N ILE A 485 5.17 -4.32 -9.51
CA ILE A 485 5.30 -3.53 -10.74
C ILE A 485 4.42 -4.11 -11.84
N LEU A 486 3.50 -3.28 -12.34
CA LEU A 486 2.60 -3.61 -13.42
C LEU A 486 3.34 -3.64 -14.76
N PRO A 487 2.85 -4.38 -15.78
CA PRO A 487 3.53 -4.50 -17.07
C PRO A 487 3.90 -3.17 -17.74
N PHE A 488 3.00 -2.17 -17.70
CA PHE A 488 3.27 -0.86 -18.28
C PHE A 488 4.34 -0.07 -17.52
N GLU A 489 4.42 -0.22 -16.19
CA GLU A 489 5.44 0.42 -15.35
C GLU A 489 6.82 -0.19 -15.63
N ARG A 490 6.87 -1.52 -15.83
CA ARG A 490 8.09 -2.22 -16.22
C ARG A 490 8.59 -1.71 -17.58
N GLN A 491 7.69 -1.51 -18.54
CA GLN A 491 8.03 -0.94 -19.84
C GLN A 491 8.55 0.50 -19.70
N LEU A 492 7.87 1.35 -18.94
CA LEU A 492 8.30 2.72 -18.67
C LEU A 492 9.71 2.76 -18.04
N LEU A 493 9.95 1.96 -17.00
CA LEU A 493 11.25 1.86 -16.34
C LEU A 493 12.35 1.38 -17.29
N TYR A 494 12.01 0.48 -18.21
CA TYR A 494 12.94 0.03 -19.25
C TYR A 494 13.26 1.16 -20.22
N GLU A 495 12.25 1.84 -20.77
CA GLU A 495 12.40 2.95 -21.72
C GLU A 495 13.21 4.13 -21.14
N LEU A 496 12.92 4.52 -19.89
CA LEU A 496 13.65 5.58 -19.19
C LEU A 496 15.14 5.25 -19.00
N ASN A 497 15.47 3.97 -18.88
CA ASN A 497 16.82 3.49 -18.66
C ASN A 497 17.57 3.12 -19.96
N GLN A 498 16.95 3.27 -21.13
CA GLN A 498 17.61 3.14 -22.43
C GLN A 498 18.45 4.38 -22.77
N THR A 499 19.37 4.76 -21.87
CA THR A 499 20.25 5.93 -22.02
C THR A 499 21.63 5.59 -22.58
N HIS A 500 21.87 4.32 -22.94
CA HIS A 500 23.14 3.87 -23.48
C HIS A 500 23.42 4.52 -24.85
N VAL A 501 24.48 5.32 -24.91
CA VAL A 501 25.03 5.86 -26.16
C VAL A 501 26.38 5.20 -26.40
N ASP A 502 26.52 4.49 -27.52
CA ASP A 502 27.80 3.96 -27.97
C ASP A 502 28.60 5.07 -28.65
N TYR A 503 29.63 5.55 -27.96
CA TYR A 503 30.59 6.51 -28.52
C TYR A 503 31.56 5.83 -29.50
N GLY A 504 31.66 4.50 -29.51
CA GLY A 504 32.63 3.75 -30.30
C GLY A 504 34.08 3.95 -29.82
N PRO A 505 35.00 3.06 -30.20
CA PRO A 505 36.40 3.11 -29.75
C PRO A 505 37.14 4.38 -30.21
N GLU A 506 36.71 4.98 -31.33
CA GLU A 506 37.36 6.17 -31.90
C GLU A 506 36.95 7.49 -31.21
N GLN A 507 35.75 7.56 -30.61
CA GLN A 507 35.30 8.75 -29.88
C GLN A 507 35.51 8.64 -28.36
N LEU A 508 35.83 7.45 -27.86
CA LEU A 508 36.18 7.21 -26.45
C LEU A 508 37.60 7.72 -26.14
N LYS A 509 37.76 9.05 -26.15
CA LYS A 509 39.04 9.74 -25.91
C LYS A 509 39.08 10.40 -24.53
N CYS A 510 40.27 10.45 -23.94
CA CYS A 510 40.51 11.26 -22.76
C CYS A 510 40.29 12.76 -23.05
N ILE A 511 39.92 13.53 -22.03
CA ILE A 511 39.63 14.97 -22.15
C ILE A 511 40.79 15.74 -22.78
N HIS A 512 42.03 15.46 -22.37
CA HIS A 512 43.23 16.14 -22.92
C HIS A 512 43.48 15.80 -24.39
N HIS A 513 43.12 14.60 -24.86
CA HIS A 513 43.17 14.28 -26.29
C HIS A 513 42.11 15.03 -27.10
N LEU A 514 40.89 15.14 -26.56
CA LEU A 514 39.83 15.95 -27.18
C LEU A 514 40.23 17.43 -27.26
N PHE A 515 40.94 17.94 -26.25
CA PHE A 515 41.49 19.30 -26.25
C PHE A 515 42.56 19.48 -27.35
N VAL A 516 43.46 18.52 -27.54
CA VAL A 516 44.46 18.55 -28.62
C VAL A 516 43.78 18.54 -29.99
N ASP A 517 42.82 17.64 -30.22
CA ASP A 517 42.05 17.57 -31.48
C ASP A 517 41.37 18.90 -31.80
N ARG A 518 40.78 19.55 -30.79
CA ARG A 518 40.14 20.87 -30.93
C ARG A 518 41.16 21.97 -31.23
N THR A 519 42.35 21.91 -30.64
CA THR A 519 43.42 22.88 -30.90
C THR A 519 43.90 22.83 -32.34
N LEU A 520 43.99 21.64 -32.94
CA LEU A 520 44.34 21.49 -34.36
C LEU A 520 43.33 22.18 -35.28
N ALA A 521 42.03 22.12 -34.93
CA ALA A 521 40.97 22.74 -35.73
C ALA A 521 40.81 24.25 -35.50
N TYR A 522 41.16 24.76 -34.31
CA TYR A 522 40.82 26.13 -33.87
C TYR A 522 41.99 26.89 -33.22
N SER A 523 43.23 26.64 -33.66
CA SER A 523 44.47 27.10 -33.04
C SER A 523 44.46 28.57 -32.57
N GLN A 524 44.06 29.50 -33.44
CA GLN A 524 44.08 30.95 -33.17
C GLN A 524 42.83 31.48 -32.44
N LYS A 525 41.88 30.62 -32.08
CA LYS A 525 40.69 31.04 -31.31
C LYS A 525 41.04 31.14 -29.84
N VAL A 526 40.47 32.14 -29.16
CA VAL A 526 40.58 32.29 -27.70
C VAL A 526 39.99 31.06 -27.01
N SER A 527 40.74 30.47 -26.09
CA SER A 527 40.41 29.23 -25.36
C SER A 527 40.08 29.50 -23.89
N VAL A 528 40.89 30.32 -23.20
CA VAL A 528 40.72 30.67 -21.78
C VAL A 528 40.84 32.18 -21.63
N VAL A 529 39.98 32.78 -20.80
CA VAL A 529 39.97 34.21 -20.46
C VAL A 529 39.84 34.37 -18.94
N LEU A 530 40.69 35.22 -18.37
CA LEU A 530 40.58 35.68 -17.00
C LEU A 530 40.86 37.19 -16.96
N ASP A 531 39.86 37.97 -16.58
CA ASP A 531 39.90 39.43 -16.61
C ASP A 531 40.33 39.98 -17.99
N GLN A 532 41.50 40.62 -18.07
CA GLN A 532 42.07 41.19 -19.30
C GLN A 532 43.06 40.24 -20.00
N GLN A 533 43.34 39.07 -19.41
CA GLN A 533 44.26 38.08 -19.98
C GLN A 533 43.49 37.01 -20.74
N SER A 534 44.02 36.61 -21.89
CA SER A 534 43.44 35.54 -22.70
C SER A 534 44.53 34.73 -23.37
N LEU A 535 44.32 33.42 -23.49
CA LEU A 535 45.15 32.53 -24.30
C LEU A 535 44.33 31.93 -25.42
N THR A 536 44.92 31.86 -26.61
CA THR A 536 44.41 31.05 -27.72
C THR A 536 44.60 29.56 -27.45
N TYR A 537 43.92 28.69 -28.22
CA TYR A 537 44.11 27.24 -28.12
C TYR A 537 45.59 26.85 -28.32
N SER A 538 46.29 27.45 -29.29
CA SER A 538 47.71 27.16 -29.51
C SER A 538 48.60 27.61 -28.36
N GLU A 539 48.34 28.78 -27.78
CA GLU A 539 49.13 29.28 -26.64
C GLU A 539 48.87 28.43 -25.38
N LEU A 540 47.61 28.08 -25.12
CA LEU A 540 47.28 27.21 -23.99
C LEU A 540 47.92 25.82 -24.14
N LEU A 541 47.84 25.22 -25.35
CA LEU A 541 48.49 23.93 -25.61
C LEU A 541 50.00 24.00 -25.42
N TYR A 542 50.65 25.08 -25.84
CA TYR A 542 52.09 25.28 -25.63
C TYR A 542 52.46 25.24 -24.14
N TYR A 543 51.74 26.00 -23.29
CA TYR A 543 52.00 25.98 -21.86
C TYR A 543 51.66 24.63 -21.21
N VAL A 544 50.58 23.97 -21.65
CA VAL A 544 50.23 22.62 -21.19
C VAL A 544 51.35 21.63 -21.50
N GLN A 545 51.92 21.65 -22.70
CA GLN A 545 53.02 20.80 -23.11
C GLN A 545 54.29 21.08 -22.30
N LEU A 546 54.66 22.35 -22.16
CA LEU A 546 55.81 22.79 -21.38
C LEU A 546 55.77 22.27 -19.95
N VAL A 547 54.64 22.48 -19.26
CA VAL A 547 54.46 22.03 -17.87
C VAL A 547 54.44 20.49 -17.80
N SER A 548 53.78 19.82 -18.75
CA SER A 548 53.72 18.34 -18.76
C SER A 548 55.11 17.71 -18.86
N ILE A 549 55.97 18.21 -19.74
CA ILE A 549 57.33 17.69 -19.94
C ILE A 549 58.17 17.88 -18.69
N GLN A 550 58.08 19.05 -18.04
CA GLN A 550 58.79 19.30 -16.80
C GLN A 550 58.31 18.35 -15.68
N LEU A 551 57.00 18.10 -15.57
CA LEU A 551 56.46 17.12 -14.64
C LEU A 551 57.02 15.71 -14.89
N ILE A 552 57.13 15.29 -16.15
CA ILE A 552 57.64 13.96 -16.53
C ILE A 552 59.15 13.83 -16.34
N GLN A 553 59.93 14.78 -16.85
CA GLN A 553 61.40 14.67 -16.91
C GLN A 553 62.10 15.14 -15.64
N VAL A 554 61.64 16.26 -15.05
CA VAL A 554 62.27 16.86 -13.87
C VAL A 554 61.72 16.25 -12.60
N TYR A 555 60.39 16.17 -12.50
CA TYR A 555 59.70 15.65 -11.31
C TYR A 555 59.38 14.16 -11.39
N ASN A 556 59.73 13.48 -12.50
CA ASN A 556 59.57 12.04 -12.67
C ASN A 556 58.13 11.52 -12.42
N VAL A 557 57.12 12.34 -12.73
CA VAL A 557 55.70 11.99 -12.58
C VAL A 557 55.38 10.75 -13.40
N LYS A 558 54.67 9.81 -12.76
CA LYS A 558 54.21 8.57 -13.41
C LYS A 558 52.71 8.60 -13.70
N PRO A 559 52.24 7.88 -14.74
CA PRO A 559 50.82 7.69 -14.95
C PRO A 559 50.12 7.14 -13.70
N GLN A 560 48.89 7.60 -13.47
CA GLN A 560 48.03 7.28 -12.32
C GLN A 560 48.56 7.73 -10.95
N GLN A 561 49.65 8.50 -10.90
CA GLN A 561 50.06 9.19 -9.69
C GLN A 561 49.11 10.37 -9.41
N ILE A 562 48.75 10.58 -8.14
CA ILE A 562 47.94 11.73 -7.73
C ILE A 562 48.85 12.95 -7.60
N ILE A 563 48.46 14.06 -8.22
CA ILE A 563 49.07 15.38 -8.05
C ILE A 563 48.03 16.31 -7.46
N CYS A 564 48.30 16.81 -6.26
CA CYS A 564 47.43 17.79 -5.63
C CYS A 564 47.61 19.16 -6.29
N GLN A 565 46.53 19.93 -6.38
CA GLN A 565 46.54 21.27 -6.96
C GLN A 565 45.91 22.24 -5.97
N CYS A 566 46.74 23.05 -5.31
CA CYS A 566 46.33 24.08 -4.38
C CYS A 566 46.58 25.47 -5.01
N LEU A 567 45.81 25.75 -6.05
CA LEU A 567 45.89 26.99 -6.85
C LEU A 567 44.67 27.86 -6.60
N GLU A 568 44.88 29.18 -6.63
CA GLU A 568 43.78 30.14 -6.74
C GLU A 568 43.27 30.17 -8.19
N ARG A 569 42.04 30.66 -8.40
CA ARG A 569 41.43 30.77 -9.73
C ARG A 569 42.34 31.60 -10.64
N SER A 570 42.90 30.97 -11.66
CA SER A 570 43.97 31.50 -12.50
C SER A 570 44.00 30.80 -13.87
N ILE A 571 44.71 31.35 -14.85
CA ILE A 571 44.95 30.66 -16.13
C ILE A 571 45.84 29.43 -15.90
N GLU A 572 46.80 29.55 -14.97
CA GLU A 572 47.67 28.50 -14.51
C GLU A 572 46.89 27.32 -13.93
N MET A 573 45.74 27.55 -13.27
CA MET A 573 44.88 26.47 -12.80
C MET A 573 44.41 25.56 -13.96
N ALA A 574 44.03 26.15 -15.09
CA ALA A 574 43.61 25.39 -16.27
C ALA A 574 44.80 24.66 -16.91
N ILE A 575 45.97 25.32 -17.00
CA ILE A 575 47.22 24.69 -17.46
C ILE A 575 47.55 23.49 -16.59
N GLY A 576 47.52 23.62 -15.27
CA GLY A 576 47.85 22.56 -14.32
C GLY A 576 46.95 21.33 -14.47
N ILE A 577 45.63 21.50 -14.59
CA ILE A 577 44.69 20.39 -14.79
C ILE A 577 45.01 19.64 -16.09
N LEU A 578 45.13 20.37 -17.21
CA LEU A 578 45.38 19.76 -18.51
C LEU A 578 46.76 19.09 -18.57
N SER A 579 47.78 19.68 -17.93
CA SER A 579 49.12 19.09 -17.87
C SER A 579 49.16 17.81 -17.06
N ILE A 580 48.52 17.77 -15.88
CA ILE A 580 48.42 16.55 -15.07
C ILE A 580 47.74 15.42 -15.87
N LEU A 581 46.62 15.73 -16.53
CA LEU A 581 45.90 14.77 -17.37
C LEU A 581 46.75 14.29 -18.55
N THR A 582 47.53 15.19 -19.16
CA THR A 582 48.43 14.86 -20.28
C THR A 582 49.58 13.95 -19.84
N CYS A 583 50.06 14.07 -18.60
CA CYS A 583 51.00 13.11 -18.00
C CYS A 583 50.36 11.73 -17.69
N GLY A 584 49.04 11.58 -17.88
CA GLY A 584 48.27 10.41 -17.45
C GLY A 584 48.10 10.30 -15.93
N ALA A 585 48.38 11.38 -15.20
CA ALA A 585 48.25 11.48 -13.75
C ALA A 585 46.83 11.94 -13.35
N VAL A 586 46.54 11.87 -12.06
CA VAL A 586 45.22 12.18 -11.48
C VAL A 586 45.31 13.51 -10.74
N TYR A 587 44.49 14.51 -11.10
CA TYR A 587 44.52 15.77 -10.36
C TYR A 587 43.59 15.72 -9.14
N ALA A 588 44.06 16.25 -8.01
CA ALA A 588 43.27 16.37 -6.79
C ALA A 588 43.20 17.84 -6.35
N PRO A 589 42.07 18.53 -6.53
CA PRO A 589 41.97 19.94 -6.18
C PRO A 589 41.95 20.12 -4.66
N LEU A 590 42.73 21.08 -4.18
CA LEU A 590 42.75 21.55 -2.79
C LEU A 590 42.34 23.02 -2.78
N ASN A 591 41.41 23.39 -1.90
CA ASN A 591 40.99 24.77 -1.77
C ASN A 591 41.98 25.53 -0.86
N PRO A 592 42.71 26.55 -1.34
CA PRO A 592 43.68 27.29 -0.51
C PRO A 592 43.03 28.07 0.64
N GLN A 593 41.70 28.19 0.66
CA GLN A 593 40.95 28.82 1.75
C GLN A 593 40.48 27.82 2.83
N ASP A 594 40.68 26.52 2.63
CA ASP A 594 40.36 25.52 3.63
C ASP A 594 41.28 25.66 4.86
N PRO A 595 40.78 25.36 6.08
CA PRO A 595 41.62 25.37 7.29
C PRO A 595 42.85 24.47 7.13
N THR A 596 43.99 24.89 7.68
CA THR A 596 45.27 24.15 7.57
C THR A 596 45.15 22.68 8.00
N ALA A 597 44.38 22.39 9.05
CA ALA A 597 44.12 21.03 9.50
C ALA A 597 43.35 20.18 8.47
N ARG A 598 42.43 20.80 7.71
CA ARG A 598 41.72 20.13 6.62
C ARG A 598 42.67 19.85 5.45
N LEU A 599 43.44 20.84 5.01
CA LEU A 599 44.46 20.66 3.97
C LEU A 599 45.47 19.56 4.33
N HIS A 600 45.90 19.51 5.59
CA HIS A 600 46.74 18.43 6.12
C HIS A 600 46.11 17.05 5.93
N SER A 601 44.85 16.88 6.37
CA SER A 601 44.12 15.61 6.22
C SER A 601 43.98 15.21 4.75
N LEU A 602 43.58 16.14 3.89
CA LEU A 602 43.40 15.88 2.46
C LEU A 602 44.71 15.42 1.80
N LEU A 603 45.83 16.08 2.10
CA LEU A 603 47.14 15.68 1.60
C LEU A 603 47.54 14.28 2.07
N GLN A 604 47.28 13.94 3.34
CA GLN A 604 47.53 12.58 3.84
C GLN A 604 46.71 11.54 3.10
N ASP A 605 45.41 11.80 2.90
CA ASP A 605 44.49 10.87 2.24
C ASP A 605 44.84 10.64 0.77
N THR A 606 45.41 11.64 0.09
CA THR A 606 45.85 11.49 -1.31
C THR A 606 47.12 10.64 -1.47
N HIS A 607 47.95 10.53 -0.44
CA HIS A 607 49.33 10.01 -0.55
C HIS A 607 50.13 10.66 -1.71
N SER A 608 49.83 11.91 -2.05
CA SER A 608 50.52 12.62 -3.12
C SER A 608 51.91 13.07 -2.68
N ASN A 609 52.90 12.88 -3.55
CA ASN A 609 54.25 13.41 -3.36
C ASN A 609 54.41 14.82 -3.95
N TYR A 610 53.42 15.31 -4.69
CA TYR A 610 53.53 16.54 -5.48
C TYR A 610 52.32 17.45 -5.27
N VAL A 611 52.57 18.73 -5.00
CA VAL A 611 51.51 19.74 -4.92
C VAL A 611 51.84 20.90 -5.85
N LEU A 612 51.00 21.13 -6.85
CA LEU A 612 51.05 22.35 -7.66
C LEU A 612 50.47 23.52 -6.86
N ILE A 613 51.25 24.59 -6.77
CA ILE A 613 50.94 25.76 -5.95
C ILE A 613 51.26 27.06 -6.71
N HIS A 614 50.67 28.16 -6.24
CA HIS A 614 51.26 29.48 -6.42
C HIS A 614 52.21 29.72 -5.25
N GLN A 615 53.25 30.53 -5.44
CA GLN A 615 54.11 30.93 -4.31
C GLN A 615 53.30 31.51 -3.14
N ALA A 616 52.23 32.26 -3.40
CA ALA A 616 51.33 32.82 -2.39
C ALA A 616 50.47 31.77 -1.65
N THR A 617 50.18 30.62 -2.26
CA THR A 617 49.43 29.54 -1.59
C THR A 617 50.33 28.61 -0.79
N ARG A 618 51.66 28.63 -1.03
CA ARG A 618 52.64 27.80 -0.32
C ARG A 618 52.59 27.95 1.19
N GLU A 619 52.48 29.19 1.67
CA GLU A 619 52.53 29.53 3.09
C GLU A 619 51.29 29.04 3.86
N LYS A 620 50.18 28.77 3.14
CA LYS A 620 48.92 28.29 3.73
C LYS A 620 48.90 26.77 3.92
N ILE A 621 49.83 26.04 3.31
CA ILE A 621 49.88 24.57 3.32
C ILE A 621 50.93 24.10 4.35
N PRO A 622 50.55 23.20 5.27
CA PRO A 622 51.49 22.70 6.28
C PRO A 622 52.63 21.92 5.62
N ILE A 623 53.83 22.01 6.20
CA ILE A 623 54.99 21.24 5.74
C ILE A 623 54.81 19.81 6.24
N MET A 624 54.73 18.84 5.32
CA MET A 624 54.46 17.44 5.63
C MET A 624 55.34 16.52 4.79
N GLY A 625 56.01 15.55 5.43
CA GLY A 625 56.71 14.46 4.76
C GLY A 625 57.69 14.90 3.65
N ASN A 626 57.85 14.04 2.64
CA ASN A 626 58.61 14.32 1.42
C ASN A 626 57.64 14.79 0.31
N ILE A 627 56.93 15.89 0.54
CA ILE A 627 56.08 16.52 -0.47
C ILE A 627 56.86 17.62 -1.19
N ASP A 628 56.96 17.52 -2.51
CA ASP A 628 57.53 18.53 -3.38
C ASP A 628 56.45 19.54 -3.79
N PHE A 629 56.65 20.79 -3.38
CA PHE A 629 55.80 21.91 -3.79
C PHE A 629 56.32 22.53 -5.08
N ILE A 630 55.49 22.51 -6.12
CA ILE A 630 55.87 22.90 -7.46
C ILE A 630 55.14 24.20 -7.81
N ASP A 631 55.88 25.29 -7.97
CA ASP A 631 55.32 26.58 -8.37
C ASP A 631 54.98 26.57 -9.87
N ILE A 632 53.70 26.59 -10.20
CA ILE A 632 53.23 26.50 -11.58
C ILE A 632 53.62 27.73 -12.42
N VAL A 633 53.77 28.90 -11.77
CA VAL A 633 54.21 30.13 -12.46
C VAL A 633 55.68 30.01 -12.85
N HIS A 634 56.49 29.32 -12.04
CA HIS A 634 57.88 29.03 -12.38
C HIS A 634 57.97 28.11 -13.61
N LEU A 635 57.14 27.07 -13.67
CA LEU A 635 57.11 26.13 -14.80
C LEU A 635 56.74 26.81 -16.12
N THR A 636 55.71 27.67 -16.09
CA THR A 636 55.21 28.40 -17.28
C THR A 636 56.15 29.51 -17.77
N ARG A 637 57.05 30.00 -16.92
CA ARG A 637 58.06 31.03 -17.26
C ARG A 637 59.43 30.46 -17.61
N SER A 638 59.61 29.14 -17.56
CA SER A 638 60.89 28.53 -17.89
C SER A 638 61.26 28.80 -19.35
N ASN A 639 62.51 29.18 -19.62
CA ASN A 639 63.04 29.41 -20.98
C ASN A 639 63.32 28.09 -21.75
N THR A 640 62.69 26.99 -21.35
CA THR A 640 62.87 25.69 -22.01
C THR A 640 62.13 25.69 -23.34
N SER A 641 62.86 25.50 -24.44
CA SER A 641 62.23 25.28 -25.75
C SER A 641 61.80 23.81 -25.85
N LEU A 642 60.58 23.57 -26.33
CA LEU A 642 60.06 22.22 -26.58
C LEU A 642 60.85 21.58 -27.73
N LEU A 643 61.49 20.43 -27.49
CA LEU A 643 62.19 19.66 -28.51
C LEU A 643 61.25 18.61 -29.13
N ASP A 644 61.55 18.16 -30.34
CA ASP A 644 60.79 17.10 -31.01
C ASP A 644 60.78 15.79 -30.18
N GLU A 645 61.87 15.50 -29.48
CA GLU A 645 61.98 14.36 -28.56
C GLU A 645 61.02 14.47 -27.37
N ASP A 646 60.76 15.69 -26.89
CA ASP A 646 59.83 15.93 -25.78
C ASP A 646 58.38 15.71 -26.21
N LEU A 647 58.04 16.18 -27.41
CA LEU A 647 56.73 15.94 -28.02
C LEU A 647 56.50 14.44 -28.30
N PHE A 648 57.54 13.74 -28.75
CA PHE A 648 57.50 12.30 -28.94
C PHE A 648 57.29 11.57 -27.61
N LEU A 649 58.02 11.94 -26.55
CA LEU A 649 57.85 11.38 -25.21
C LEU A 649 56.41 11.53 -24.72
N MET A 650 55.81 12.71 -24.84
CA MET A 650 54.40 12.92 -24.47
C MET A 650 53.45 12.03 -25.27
N SER A 651 53.64 11.93 -26.59
CA SER A 651 52.81 11.07 -27.45
C SER A 651 52.93 9.57 -27.13
N SER A 652 54.02 9.17 -26.49
CA SER A 652 54.27 7.78 -26.08
C SER A 652 53.53 7.38 -24.80
N ILE A 653 53.01 8.35 -24.03
CA ILE A 653 52.24 8.08 -22.80
C ILE A 653 50.88 7.51 -23.19
N ARG A 654 50.69 6.22 -22.87
CA ARG A 654 49.41 5.54 -23.10
C ARG A 654 48.42 5.91 -22.00
N THR A 655 47.43 6.72 -22.35
CA THR A 655 46.26 6.99 -21.51
C THR A 655 45.01 6.35 -22.13
N ASN A 656 44.05 5.97 -21.29
CA ASN A 656 42.76 5.47 -21.73
C ASN A 656 41.60 6.09 -20.93
N ALA A 657 40.38 5.95 -21.43
CA ALA A 657 39.19 6.55 -20.82
C ALA A 657 38.67 5.82 -19.56
N GLU A 658 39.28 4.70 -19.17
CA GLU A 658 38.92 3.94 -17.95
C GLU A 658 39.79 4.32 -16.76
N GLN A 659 40.92 4.99 -17.01
CA GLN A 659 41.82 5.50 -15.98
C GLN A 659 41.21 6.65 -15.19
N SER A 660 41.70 6.84 -13.96
CA SER A 660 41.27 7.95 -13.11
C SER A 660 41.70 9.28 -13.72
N ALA A 661 40.77 10.24 -13.82
CA ALA A 661 41.07 11.61 -14.26
C ALA A 661 41.27 12.56 -13.06
N TYR A 662 40.48 12.41 -12.00
CA TYR A 662 40.54 13.27 -10.82
C TYR A 662 40.12 12.56 -9.53
N ALA A 663 40.50 13.15 -8.39
CA ALA A 663 40.03 12.76 -7.06
C ALA A 663 39.49 14.01 -6.34
N ILE A 664 38.15 14.15 -6.26
CA ILE A 664 37.49 15.32 -5.66
C ILE A 664 36.96 14.97 -4.27
N PHE A 665 37.33 15.77 -3.27
CA PHE A 665 36.85 15.63 -1.89
C PHE A 665 35.52 16.35 -1.68
N THR A 666 34.48 15.60 -1.31
CA THR A 666 33.16 16.16 -1.02
C THR A 666 32.99 16.40 0.48
N SER A 667 32.20 17.42 0.85
CA SER A 667 31.86 17.73 2.25
C SER A 667 30.88 16.73 2.90
N GLY A 668 30.61 15.58 2.29
CA GLY A 668 29.70 14.57 2.81
C GLY A 668 30.18 13.98 4.14
N SER A 669 29.25 13.38 4.90
CA SER A 669 29.46 12.86 6.27
C SER A 669 30.66 11.92 6.45
N THR A 670 31.23 11.39 5.37
CA THR A 670 32.43 10.55 5.36
C THR A 670 33.73 11.33 5.12
N GLY A 671 33.72 12.48 4.44
CA GLY A 671 34.89 13.33 4.18
C GLY A 671 35.85 12.85 3.08
N PHE A 672 35.58 11.73 2.41
CA PHE A 672 36.48 11.08 1.45
C PHE A 672 36.21 11.47 -0.02
N PRO A 673 37.21 11.35 -0.91
CA PRO A 673 37.06 11.78 -2.29
C PRO A 673 36.33 10.74 -3.15
N LYS A 674 35.59 11.23 -4.14
CA LYS A 674 34.86 10.45 -5.15
C LYS A 674 35.45 10.75 -6.53
N ALA A 675 35.63 9.72 -7.35
CA ALA A 675 36.14 9.84 -8.72
C ALA A 675 35.01 9.62 -9.74
N VAL A 676 34.24 10.64 -10.13
CA VAL A 676 32.95 10.49 -10.83
C VAL A 676 33.13 10.25 -12.34
N LYS A 677 32.33 9.35 -12.92
CA LYS A 677 32.15 9.18 -14.38
C LYS A 677 30.70 9.61 -14.74
N ILE A 678 30.28 9.77 -15.99
CA ILE A 678 28.86 10.14 -16.29
C ILE A 678 28.23 9.19 -17.31
N SER A 679 27.08 8.60 -16.95
CA SER A 679 26.02 8.01 -17.79
C SER A 679 25.12 7.17 -16.87
N LEU A 680 23.84 7.49 -16.70
CA LEU A 680 23.11 6.97 -15.53
C LEU A 680 21.69 6.49 -15.82
N PRO A 681 21.50 5.21 -16.21
CA PRO A 681 20.32 4.49 -15.76
C PRO A 681 20.16 4.68 -14.25
N CYS A 682 18.92 4.79 -13.79
CA CYS A 682 18.60 4.96 -12.39
C CYS A 682 17.38 4.13 -12.00
N TYR A 683 17.39 3.71 -10.74
CA TYR A 683 16.39 2.82 -10.18
C TYR A 683 15.97 3.38 -8.82
N ILE A 684 14.67 3.34 -8.53
CA ILE A 684 14.16 3.63 -7.20
C ILE A 684 13.79 2.28 -6.58
N LEU A 685 14.40 1.95 -5.44
CA LEU A 685 14.27 0.65 -4.81
C LEU A 685 13.74 0.77 -3.38
N ASP A 686 13.09 -0.27 -2.89
CA ASP A 686 12.77 -0.42 -1.47
C ASP A 686 13.98 -0.90 -0.64
N ASP A 687 13.78 -1.08 0.66
CA ASP A 687 14.82 -1.55 1.58
C ASP A 687 15.31 -2.97 1.30
N TYR A 688 14.60 -3.72 0.46
CA TYR A 688 14.94 -5.07 0.03
C TYR A 688 15.52 -5.11 -1.39
N LEU A 689 15.94 -3.94 -1.91
CA LEU A 689 16.51 -3.76 -3.24
C LEU A 689 15.58 -4.23 -4.37
N GLN A 690 14.28 -4.16 -4.15
CA GLN A 690 13.28 -4.43 -5.18
C GLN A 690 12.83 -3.12 -5.82
N LEU A 691 12.58 -3.17 -7.13
CA LEU A 691 11.97 -2.05 -7.83
C LEU A 691 10.57 -1.78 -7.26
N ILE A 692 10.28 -0.51 -7.01
CA ILE A 692 8.98 -0.06 -6.52
C ILE A 692 8.11 0.48 -7.66
N PRO A 693 6.78 0.47 -7.50
CA PRO A 693 5.88 1.05 -8.49
C PRO A 693 5.93 2.58 -8.54
N ILE A 694 5.30 3.16 -9.57
CA ILE A 694 5.18 4.61 -9.67
C ILE A 694 4.39 5.17 -8.48
N LYS A 695 4.72 6.41 -8.09
CA LYS A 695 4.23 7.15 -6.92
C LYS A 695 4.65 6.59 -5.54
N GLN A 696 5.24 5.40 -5.45
CA GLN A 696 5.83 4.92 -4.19
C GLN A 696 7.20 5.58 -3.97
N SER A 697 7.55 5.80 -2.70
CA SER A 697 8.82 6.38 -2.30
C SER A 697 9.84 5.28 -2.01
N GLY A 698 11.08 5.48 -2.46
CA GLY A 698 12.19 4.57 -2.20
C GLY A 698 13.53 5.25 -2.39
N GLU A 699 14.62 4.51 -2.19
CA GLU A 699 15.97 5.04 -2.29
C GLU A 699 16.44 5.03 -3.75
N LEU A 700 17.09 6.11 -4.18
CA LEU A 700 17.62 6.26 -5.54
C LEU A 700 18.96 5.52 -5.66
N PHE A 701 19.05 4.69 -6.69
CA PHE A 701 20.25 4.00 -7.13
C PHE A 701 20.61 4.45 -8.53
N ILE A 702 21.89 4.65 -8.74
CA ILE A 702 22.47 5.11 -9.99
C ILE A 702 23.32 3.97 -10.54
N ASP A 703 23.22 3.67 -11.83
CA ASP A 703 23.96 2.60 -12.52
C ASP A 703 24.72 3.18 -13.72
N GLY A 704 25.50 2.35 -14.42
CA GLY A 704 26.03 2.64 -15.73
C GLY A 704 27.49 3.03 -15.72
N SER A 705 27.98 3.39 -16.91
CA SER A 705 29.37 3.75 -17.10
C SER A 705 29.75 5.01 -16.32
N GLY A 706 28.80 5.76 -15.76
CA GLY A 706 29.05 6.92 -14.92
C GLY A 706 29.34 6.67 -13.44
N LEU A 707 29.45 5.42 -13.00
CA LEU A 707 29.82 5.17 -11.61
C LEU A 707 31.25 5.61 -11.32
N PHE A 708 31.46 6.13 -10.11
CA PHE A 708 32.82 6.37 -9.63
C PHE A 708 33.52 5.06 -9.32
N LEU A 709 34.85 5.04 -9.41
CA LEU A 709 35.64 3.82 -9.17
C LEU A 709 35.58 3.36 -7.70
N GLY A 710 35.48 4.30 -6.79
CA GLY A 710 35.40 4.07 -5.35
C GLY A 710 35.85 5.30 -4.55
N TYR A 711 35.77 5.19 -3.23
CA TYR A 711 36.42 6.14 -2.33
C TYR A 711 37.92 5.84 -2.28
N LEU A 712 38.74 6.87 -2.47
CA LEU A 712 40.19 6.73 -2.49
C LEU A 712 40.69 6.10 -1.18
N ASN A 713 41.50 5.04 -1.30
CA ASN A 713 42.08 4.30 -0.18
C ASN A 713 41.07 3.74 0.83
N ARG A 714 39.79 3.61 0.45
CA ARG A 714 38.68 3.16 1.31
C ARG A 714 37.81 2.10 0.62
N PRO A 715 38.34 0.88 0.42
CA PRO A 715 37.56 -0.22 -0.16
C PRO A 715 36.34 -0.57 0.69
N ASP A 716 36.45 -0.44 2.01
CA ASP A 716 35.37 -0.64 2.98
C ASP A 716 34.17 0.27 2.75
N LEU A 717 34.40 1.57 2.52
CA LEU A 717 33.32 2.51 2.21
C LEU A 717 32.82 2.34 0.77
N THR A 718 33.70 1.91 -0.14
CA THR A 718 33.36 1.68 -1.54
C THR A 718 32.34 0.56 -1.66
N GLU A 719 32.58 -0.57 -0.97
CA GLU A 719 31.67 -1.72 -0.96
C GLU A 719 30.32 -1.41 -0.29
N GLN A 720 30.26 -0.43 0.62
CA GLN A 720 29.00 -0.01 1.26
C GLN A 720 28.09 0.80 0.33
N VAL A 721 28.65 1.50 -0.64
CA VAL A 721 27.88 2.40 -1.52
C VAL A 721 27.80 1.94 -2.97
N LEU A 722 28.76 1.14 -3.45
CA LEU A 722 28.72 0.50 -4.77
C LEU A 722 28.34 -0.96 -4.60
N ILE A 723 27.03 -1.22 -4.57
CA ILE A 723 26.46 -2.53 -4.24
C ILE A 723 25.90 -3.21 -5.49
N ASP A 724 25.95 -4.54 -5.52
CA ASP A 724 25.25 -5.32 -6.54
C ASP A 724 23.75 -5.33 -6.24
N ILE A 725 22.95 -4.94 -7.23
CA ILE A 725 21.48 -4.92 -7.11
C ILE A 725 20.90 -6.14 -7.82
N PRO A 726 20.33 -7.13 -7.09
CA PRO A 726 19.91 -8.40 -7.67
C PRO A 726 18.86 -8.27 -8.78
N CYS A 727 17.92 -7.34 -8.65
CA CYS A 727 16.81 -7.19 -9.60
C CYS A 727 17.23 -6.61 -10.97
N VAL A 728 18.32 -5.83 -11.01
CA VAL A 728 18.89 -5.28 -12.26
C VAL A 728 20.20 -5.96 -12.68
N LYS A 729 20.79 -6.80 -11.80
CA LYS A 729 22.01 -7.58 -12.00
C LYS A 729 23.27 -6.76 -12.29
N HIS A 730 23.26 -5.48 -11.94
CA HIS A 730 24.35 -4.55 -12.12
C HIS A 730 24.80 -3.97 -10.77
N LYS A 731 26.04 -3.47 -10.72
CA LYS A 731 26.56 -2.72 -9.59
C LYS A 731 26.05 -1.29 -9.67
N CYS A 732 25.42 -0.79 -8.62
CA CYS A 732 24.83 0.55 -8.57
C CYS A 732 25.40 1.36 -7.41
N TYR A 733 25.47 2.68 -7.57
CA TYR A 733 25.71 3.62 -6.48
C TYR A 733 24.44 3.89 -5.69
N LYS A 734 24.49 3.57 -4.39
CA LYS A 734 23.51 3.91 -3.37
C LYS A 734 23.66 5.38 -2.98
N THR A 735 22.71 6.21 -3.40
CA THR A 735 22.82 7.68 -3.24
C THR A 735 22.52 8.16 -1.82
N GLY A 736 21.64 7.46 -1.09
CA GLY A 736 21.03 7.95 0.15
C GLY A 736 19.85 8.91 -0.07
N ASP A 737 19.46 9.19 -1.32
CA ASP A 737 18.34 10.06 -1.66
C ASP A 737 17.02 9.27 -1.67
N LEU A 738 16.00 9.79 -0.99
CA LEU A 738 14.64 9.30 -1.07
C LEU A 738 13.91 10.01 -2.22
N CYS A 739 13.39 9.23 -3.16
CA CYS A 739 12.76 9.71 -4.38
C CYS A 739 11.48 8.95 -4.68
N ARG A 740 10.64 9.49 -5.59
CA ARG A 740 9.53 8.77 -6.22
C ARG A 740 9.46 9.07 -7.72
N LEU A 741 9.01 8.09 -8.49
CA LEU A 741 8.76 8.25 -9.92
C LEU A 741 7.29 8.63 -10.15
N ASP A 742 7.01 9.62 -11.00
CA ASP A 742 5.64 9.94 -11.41
C ASP A 742 5.21 9.21 -12.71
N GLU A 743 3.98 9.45 -13.14
CA GLU A 743 3.39 8.82 -14.33
C GLU A 743 4.05 9.28 -15.64
N ASN A 744 4.78 10.41 -15.63
CA ASN A 744 5.51 10.94 -16.78
C ASN A 744 6.98 10.49 -16.80
N GLY A 745 7.40 9.68 -15.83
CA GLY A 745 8.79 9.26 -15.68
C GLY A 745 9.71 10.31 -15.05
N LEU A 746 9.17 11.34 -14.41
CA LEU A 746 9.97 12.31 -13.65
C LEU A 746 10.26 11.78 -12.25
N ILE A 747 11.51 11.94 -11.83
CA ILE A 747 11.96 11.60 -10.48
C ILE A 747 11.81 12.82 -9.59
N HIS A 748 11.01 12.70 -8.54
CA HIS A 748 10.81 13.72 -7.53
C HIS A 748 11.66 13.40 -6.30
N PHE A 749 12.60 14.28 -5.97
CA PHE A 749 13.35 14.21 -4.71
C PHE A 749 12.43 14.54 -3.54
N ILE A 750 12.44 13.68 -2.52
CA ILE A 750 11.61 13.81 -1.32
C ILE A 750 12.47 14.28 -0.14
N GLY A 751 13.68 13.74 -0.01
CA GLY A 751 14.58 14.05 1.08
C GLY A 751 15.76 13.09 1.13
N ARG A 752 16.54 13.16 2.21
CA ARG A 752 17.65 12.24 2.49
C ARG A 752 17.20 11.16 3.45
N LYS A 753 17.65 9.93 3.21
CA LYS A 753 17.47 8.80 4.13
C LYS A 753 18.48 8.84 5.28
N ASP A 754 19.62 9.49 5.04
CA ASP A 754 20.66 9.74 6.03
C ASP A 754 20.63 11.19 6.54
N PHE A 755 21.54 11.51 7.47
CA PHE A 755 21.65 12.84 8.07
C PHE A 755 22.45 13.84 7.23
N GLN A 756 22.70 13.56 5.94
CA GLN A 756 23.34 14.55 5.06
C GLN A 756 22.31 15.66 4.77
N VAL A 757 22.71 16.93 4.93
CA VAL A 757 21.86 18.11 4.73
C VAL A 757 22.24 18.82 3.45
#